data_AF-A0AAU2PCU1-F1
#
_entry.id   AF-A0AAU2PCU1-F1
#
_cell.length_a   1.000
_cell.length_b   1.000
_cell.length_c   1.000
_cell.angle_alpha   90.00
_cell.angle_beta   90.00
_cell.angle_gamma   90.00
#
_symmetry.space_group_name_H-M   'P 1'
#
loop_
_entity.id
_entity.type
_entity.pdbx_description
1 polymer ?
#
loop_
_entity_poly.entity_id
_entity_poly.type
_entity_poly.pdbx_seq_one_letter_code
_entity_poly.pdbx_strand_id
1 'polypeptide(L)'
;MARNEFGAGVADFIVRPSDGLWGVAPLAVVAFWDAPTGGSQHTDLLDISASPITSVTADEYGHLPRFQGPDGVTGMWADAGGTSRAWMSAHNLTSGGGGGSFSSLVRVVASATAPADVRAAATYLCDGTADQVQIQQAINDARDNGGGVVQLTVGDYNTTAPLSFEGTDDVDVEIGILFLGQGARATMINAGAGLTSAIHLTKVVRVQLQDFGISIDGATHGITSATTNGASSGHRSFWNSSFKNLQINGPYGGHTGCALKLGSPFRSVFENIEIGGVGHGVHLYSEHADFNPGDCTFERIFVDSVGNNMTAYKIESTTDDGVMNQLEFEMCEAIASGTGCTGIHIAGTGGWATAHTHWRGINLEQFDKLVWVERGSSNTFRLNHVGLRSGAAGLTAFTFGAGTFNNTIEHGGLLYATDNCKLFADGNTLEPNSPNRVLEARVYAETNVKVTSSVNPAGTTVRRGIVGNSAANTPYGPGIYVPPGWGKFWAAKRDAAAAGSALARIVTVGGSATQGMYASNPRTKSWPGVLATTLQGLYGAGGSGLQQTSLSATVLASGDAAALAAWTTAGAVVTQTGTWLQGGSKYGPGANYIYNDVTGSTLTFKARGTIVRIFTVVGSGTRPAMLYSIDGAADVSVAQPSGTAAIQTTTISGLSDIEHTVVVKVGTTSTGQFLSVCGVSGEKASGVVVHNCALAGATSATFGLNASASLNAVWNGGVDFPCDLAIYTAGPNDAAANTTGDVWAANVAKWIKAVRDTGAAVGDTDIILATPHLGTHDVTNFKYQDYAERARALADVYNCAVVNWWAMGRNSWAYWNSLSYWGTSAGTGAAGTDAVHMSDAGFQFMADATLPLLTS
;
A
#
# COMPACT_ATOMS: atom_id res chain seq x y z
N MET A 1 10.09 -16.74 79.84
CA MET A 1 9.60 -15.81 78.78
C MET A 1 8.68 -16.62 77.87
N ALA A 2 7.80 -16.03 77.06
CA ALA A 2 6.97 -16.84 76.17
C ALA A 2 7.86 -17.66 75.20
N ARG A 3 7.51 -18.94 74.99
CA ARG A 3 8.10 -19.75 73.92
C ARG A 3 7.47 -19.36 72.59
N ASN A 4 8.30 -19.38 71.56
CA ASN A 4 7.86 -19.07 70.21
C ASN A 4 7.73 -20.35 69.37
N GLU A 5 6.80 -20.34 68.42
CA GLU A 5 6.55 -21.45 67.50
C GLU A 5 7.37 -21.28 66.22
N PHE A 6 7.83 -22.41 65.70
CA PHE A 6 8.65 -22.54 64.49
C PHE A 6 8.15 -23.73 63.65
N GLY A 7 8.53 -23.79 62.38
CA GLY A 7 8.13 -24.85 61.45
C GLY A 7 6.67 -24.74 60.98
N ALA A 8 6.26 -25.66 60.10
CA ALA A 8 4.94 -25.72 59.47
C ALA A 8 4.54 -24.50 58.60
N GLY A 9 5.48 -23.62 58.25
CA GLY A 9 5.31 -22.61 57.22
C GLY A 9 5.47 -23.18 55.80
N VAL A 10 4.92 -22.49 54.80
CA VAL A 10 4.99 -22.91 53.39
C VAL A 10 6.42 -23.04 52.84
N ALA A 11 7.40 -22.40 53.50
CA ALA A 11 8.81 -22.46 53.14
C ALA A 11 9.62 -23.47 53.98
N ASP A 12 9.02 -24.12 54.97
CA ASP A 12 9.74 -24.96 55.94
C ASP A 12 9.91 -26.40 55.43
N PHE A 13 10.67 -26.54 54.34
CA PHE A 13 11.03 -27.83 53.76
C PHE A 13 12.54 -28.04 53.83
N ILE A 14 12.94 -29.26 54.18
CA ILE A 14 14.33 -29.68 54.10
C ILE A 14 14.57 -30.23 52.70
N VAL A 15 15.59 -29.69 52.04
CA VAL A 15 16.01 -30.14 50.71
C VAL A 15 17.46 -30.64 50.77
N ARG A 16 17.77 -31.62 49.94
CA ARG A 16 19.12 -32.15 49.76
C ARG A 16 19.43 -32.30 48.27
N PRO A 17 20.68 -32.06 47.84
CA PRO A 17 21.08 -32.36 46.48
C PRO A 17 21.04 -33.88 46.25
N SER A 18 20.35 -34.31 45.20
CA SER A 18 20.37 -35.67 44.65
C SER A 18 20.63 -35.55 43.15
N ASP A 19 21.73 -36.12 42.67
CA ASP A 19 22.12 -36.11 41.26
C ASP A 19 22.19 -34.71 40.60
N GLY A 20 22.60 -33.70 41.36
CA GLY A 20 22.72 -32.32 40.87
C GLY A 20 21.42 -31.51 40.84
N LEU A 21 20.32 -32.07 41.34
CA LEU A 21 19.03 -31.39 41.54
C LEU A 21 18.68 -31.35 43.04
N TRP A 22 18.02 -30.28 43.48
CA TRP A 22 17.52 -30.17 44.85
C TRP A 22 16.20 -30.95 44.98
N GLY A 23 16.22 -32.06 45.73
CA GLY A 23 15.03 -32.83 46.09
C GLY A 23 14.68 -32.62 47.57
N VAL A 24 13.43 -32.91 47.95
CA VAL A 24 13.05 -32.94 49.37
C VAL A 24 13.82 -34.02 50.11
N ALA A 25 14.18 -33.75 51.36
CA ALA A 25 14.89 -34.66 52.25
C ALA A 25 13.91 -35.21 53.29
N PRO A 26 13.13 -36.25 52.94
CA PRO A 26 12.17 -36.82 53.87
C PRO A 26 12.88 -37.40 55.09
N LEU A 27 12.25 -37.29 56.25
CA LEU A 27 12.76 -37.82 57.52
C LEU A 27 14.12 -37.23 57.95
N ALA A 28 14.51 -36.07 57.39
CA ALA A 28 15.74 -35.38 57.79
C ALA A 28 15.62 -34.88 59.23
N VAL A 29 16.63 -35.18 60.04
CA VAL A 29 16.73 -34.69 61.43
C VAL A 29 17.42 -33.33 61.43
N VAL A 30 16.77 -32.34 62.01
CA VAL A 30 17.20 -30.94 62.05
C VAL A 30 17.53 -30.55 63.49
N ALA A 31 18.77 -30.14 63.72
CA ALA A 31 19.23 -29.55 64.96
C ALA A 31 19.20 -28.01 64.86
N PHE A 32 18.96 -27.32 65.98
CA PHE A 32 18.85 -25.86 66.00
C PHE A 32 19.95 -25.24 66.85
N TRP A 33 20.50 -24.11 66.42
CA TRP A 33 21.70 -23.51 67.01
C TRP A 33 21.56 -22.00 67.18
N ASP A 34 22.31 -21.44 68.12
CA ASP A 34 22.35 -19.99 68.38
C ASP A 34 23.26 -19.21 67.40
N ALA A 35 24.05 -19.90 66.59
CA ALA A 35 25.00 -19.31 65.63
C ALA A 35 25.05 -20.06 64.29
N PRO A 36 25.36 -19.37 63.17
CA PRO A 36 25.45 -19.97 61.84
C PRO A 36 26.62 -20.95 61.68
N THR A 37 27.65 -20.84 62.52
CA THR A 37 28.80 -21.75 62.60
C THR A 37 29.27 -21.83 64.05
N GLY A 38 29.59 -23.02 64.55
CA GLY A 38 29.88 -23.22 65.97
C GLY A 38 28.62 -23.10 66.84
N GLY A 39 28.68 -22.33 67.93
CA GLY A 39 27.54 -22.06 68.80
C GLY A 39 27.14 -23.23 69.71
N SER A 40 26.08 -23.00 70.48
CA SER A 40 25.44 -24.03 71.32
C SER A 40 24.16 -24.51 70.64
N GLN A 41 23.94 -25.82 70.65
CA GLN A 41 22.67 -26.39 70.18
C GLN A 41 21.55 -26.05 71.18
N HIS A 42 20.41 -25.64 70.66
CA HIS A 42 19.16 -25.55 71.42
C HIS A 42 18.63 -26.96 71.65
N THR A 43 18.80 -27.47 72.87
CA THR A 43 18.27 -28.77 73.31
C THR A 43 16.96 -28.66 74.10
N ASP A 44 16.49 -27.44 74.35
CA ASP A 44 15.27 -27.13 75.09
C ASP A 44 14.11 -26.79 74.11
N LEU A 45 13.82 -27.71 73.21
CA LEU A 45 12.73 -27.59 72.24
C LEU A 45 11.52 -28.42 72.73
N LEU A 46 10.31 -28.05 72.30
CA LEU A 46 9.10 -28.85 72.55
C LEU A 46 8.42 -29.20 71.23
N ASP A 47 7.91 -30.41 71.11
CA ASP A 47 7.01 -30.76 70.00
C ASP A 47 5.62 -30.10 70.17
N ILE A 48 4.71 -30.33 69.22
CA ILE A 48 3.34 -29.78 69.27
C ILE A 48 2.51 -30.31 70.46
N SER A 49 2.93 -31.42 71.08
CA SER A 49 2.30 -31.98 72.29
C SER A 49 2.97 -31.47 73.57
N ALA A 50 3.85 -30.46 73.46
CA ALA A 50 4.66 -29.92 74.55
C ALA A 50 5.65 -30.93 75.18
N SER A 51 6.00 -32.01 74.47
CA SER A 51 7.00 -32.97 74.94
C SER A 51 8.42 -32.48 74.62
N PRO A 52 9.40 -32.61 75.54
CA PRO A 52 10.77 -32.20 75.28
C PRO A 52 11.42 -32.97 74.14
N ILE A 53 12.03 -32.23 73.21
CA ILE A 53 12.81 -32.75 72.08
C ILE A 53 14.12 -31.94 71.95
N THR A 54 15.14 -32.52 71.32
CA THR A 54 16.45 -31.87 71.08
C THR A 54 16.73 -31.58 69.61
N SER A 55 15.86 -32.08 68.73
CA SER A 55 15.90 -31.94 67.26
C SER A 55 14.50 -32.19 66.71
N VAL A 56 14.22 -31.69 65.51
CA VAL A 56 12.94 -31.90 64.82
C VAL A 56 13.18 -32.77 63.59
N THR A 57 12.33 -33.77 63.36
CA THR A 57 12.43 -34.62 62.17
C THR A 57 11.40 -34.16 61.15
N ALA A 58 11.84 -33.89 59.92
CA ALA A 58 10.95 -33.60 58.80
C ALA A 58 10.06 -34.82 58.49
N ASP A 59 8.88 -34.62 57.93
CA ASP A 59 7.96 -35.71 57.58
C ASP A 59 8.40 -36.46 56.30
N GLU A 60 7.56 -37.38 55.82
CA GLU A 60 7.81 -38.16 54.61
C GLU A 60 7.86 -37.32 53.31
N TYR A 61 7.52 -36.03 53.36
CA TYR A 61 7.60 -35.08 52.25
C TYR A 61 8.71 -34.03 52.45
N GLY A 62 9.49 -34.15 53.52
CA GLY A 62 10.56 -33.22 53.87
C GLY A 62 10.06 -31.93 54.52
N HIS A 63 8.77 -31.85 54.88
CA HIS A 63 8.22 -30.70 55.57
C HIS A 63 8.52 -30.76 57.07
N LEU A 64 8.93 -29.63 57.64
CA LEU A 64 9.31 -29.54 59.04
C LEU A 64 8.06 -29.29 59.89
N PRO A 65 7.68 -30.21 60.80
CA PRO A 65 6.48 -30.04 61.61
C PRO A 65 6.60 -28.86 62.58
N ARG A 66 5.46 -28.37 63.05
CA ARG A 66 5.41 -27.29 64.05
C ARG A 66 6.05 -27.74 65.37
N PHE A 67 6.86 -26.87 65.96
CA PHE A 67 7.50 -27.07 67.26
C PHE A 67 7.69 -25.73 67.99
N GLN A 68 8.09 -25.78 69.26
CA GLN A 68 8.38 -24.59 70.07
C GLN A 68 9.87 -24.51 70.44
N GLY A 69 10.45 -23.33 70.26
CA GLY A 69 11.82 -23.03 70.67
C GLY A 69 11.96 -22.77 72.17
N PRO A 70 13.19 -22.50 72.65
CA PRO A 70 13.43 -22.10 74.03
C PRO A 70 12.79 -20.75 74.36
N ASP A 71 12.62 -20.48 75.65
CA ASP A 71 12.06 -19.23 76.16
C ASP A 71 12.79 -17.99 75.61
N GLY A 72 12.05 -17.07 74.97
CA GLY A 72 12.58 -15.79 74.48
C GLY A 72 13.46 -15.87 73.22
N VAL A 73 13.62 -17.06 72.62
CA VAL A 73 14.33 -17.21 71.34
C VAL A 73 13.36 -16.95 70.20
N THR A 74 13.65 -15.94 69.37
CA THR A 74 12.79 -15.51 68.25
C THR A 74 13.28 -16.00 66.89
N GLY A 75 14.47 -16.59 66.83
CA GLY A 75 15.06 -17.18 65.64
C GLY A 75 16.21 -18.12 65.97
N MET A 76 16.43 -19.13 65.14
CA MET A 76 17.43 -20.19 65.33
C MET A 76 18.07 -20.62 64.00
N TRP A 77 19.30 -21.11 64.05
CA TRP A 77 19.99 -21.68 62.90
C TRP A 77 19.72 -23.19 62.78
N ALA A 78 18.94 -23.59 61.79
CA ALA A 78 18.58 -24.97 61.46
C ALA A 78 19.72 -25.68 60.70
N ASP A 79 20.10 -26.85 61.19
CA ASP A 79 21.17 -27.70 60.65
C ASP A 79 20.62 -29.10 60.34
N ALA A 80 20.59 -29.45 59.05
CA ALA A 80 20.16 -30.75 58.55
C ALA A 80 21.33 -31.58 57.99
N GLY A 81 22.58 -31.26 58.35
CA GLY A 81 23.79 -31.93 57.85
C GLY A 81 24.33 -31.38 56.51
N GLY A 82 23.89 -30.19 56.10
CA GLY A 82 24.41 -29.47 54.94
C GLY A 82 25.72 -28.72 55.21
N THR A 83 26.28 -28.06 54.18
CA THR A 83 27.52 -27.27 54.32
C THR A 83 27.35 -25.97 55.12
N SER A 84 26.11 -25.55 55.35
CA SER A 84 25.75 -24.33 56.10
C SER A 84 24.39 -24.51 56.77
N ARG A 85 24.17 -23.80 57.88
CA ARG A 85 22.89 -23.72 58.58
C ARG A 85 21.98 -22.66 57.96
N ALA A 86 20.67 -22.87 57.99
CA ALA A 86 19.67 -21.90 57.53
C ALA A 86 19.04 -21.17 58.72
N TRP A 87 18.80 -19.86 58.60
CA TRP A 87 18.10 -19.13 59.66
C TRP A 87 16.59 -19.35 59.57
N MET A 88 15.96 -19.67 60.70
CA MET A 88 14.52 -19.84 60.85
C MET A 88 14.00 -18.87 61.91
N SER A 89 13.05 -18.02 61.55
CA SER A 89 12.38 -17.10 62.47
C SER A 89 11.10 -17.73 63.00
N ALA A 90 10.70 -17.38 64.23
CA ALA A 90 9.43 -17.82 64.78
C ALA A 90 8.24 -17.17 64.05
N HIS A 91 7.17 -17.93 63.80
CA HIS A 91 5.98 -17.44 63.10
C HIS A 91 4.91 -16.84 64.01
N ASN A 92 4.96 -17.11 65.31
CA ASN A 92 4.00 -16.58 66.30
C ASN A 92 4.46 -15.27 66.97
N LEU A 93 5.49 -14.60 66.44
CA LEU A 93 5.88 -13.29 66.91
C LEU A 93 4.77 -12.29 66.58
N THR A 94 3.87 -12.06 67.52
CA THR A 94 2.97 -10.89 67.49
C THR A 94 3.81 -9.64 67.66
N SER A 95 4.38 -9.12 66.56
CA SER A 95 5.27 -7.95 66.63
C SER A 95 4.46 -6.67 66.83
N GLY A 96 4.56 -6.10 68.03
CA GLY A 96 4.30 -4.68 68.28
C GLY A 96 5.42 -3.77 67.75
N GLY A 97 6.03 -4.11 66.62
CA GLY A 97 7.14 -3.36 66.01
C GLY A 97 6.98 -3.35 64.50
N GLY A 98 6.83 -2.15 63.94
CA GLY A 98 6.54 -1.84 62.53
C GLY A 98 7.58 -2.29 61.50
N GLY A 99 7.94 -3.57 61.48
CA GLY A 99 8.26 -4.27 60.24
C GLY A 99 6.92 -4.75 59.67
N GLY A 100 6.47 -4.14 58.57
CA GLY A 100 5.18 -4.43 57.98
C GLY A 100 4.97 -5.93 57.84
N SER A 101 4.06 -6.46 58.66
CA SER A 101 3.36 -7.69 58.34
C SER A 101 2.89 -7.50 56.90
N PHE A 102 3.41 -8.31 55.98
CA PHE A 102 2.79 -8.42 54.66
C PHE A 102 1.41 -9.02 54.94
N SER A 103 0.43 -8.16 55.24
CA SER A 103 -0.97 -8.45 55.03
C SER A 103 -1.03 -9.07 53.65
N SER A 104 -1.64 -10.25 53.56
CA SER A 104 -1.70 -11.02 52.33
C SER A 104 -1.80 -10.09 51.11
N LEU A 105 -0.81 -10.13 50.22
CA LEU A 105 -0.82 -9.32 48.99
C LEU A 105 -2.08 -9.61 48.14
N VAL A 106 -2.78 -10.70 48.44
CA VAL A 106 -4.03 -11.13 47.83
C VAL A 106 -5.21 -10.83 48.76
N ARG A 107 -6.17 -10.05 48.26
CA ARG A 107 -7.51 -9.86 48.86
C ARG A 107 -8.48 -10.74 48.08
N VAL A 108 -9.01 -11.78 48.71
CA VAL A 108 -10.02 -12.64 48.08
C VAL A 108 -11.41 -12.08 48.39
N VAL A 109 -12.19 -11.80 47.34
CA VAL A 109 -13.56 -11.30 47.43
C VAL A 109 -14.52 -12.38 46.92
N ALA A 110 -15.25 -13.02 47.82
CA ALA A 110 -16.18 -14.08 47.44
C ALA A 110 -17.56 -13.53 47.06
N SER A 111 -18.08 -13.95 45.92
CA SER A 111 -19.48 -13.75 45.54
C SER A 111 -20.41 -14.41 46.57
N ALA A 112 -21.59 -13.86 46.78
CA ALA A 112 -22.64 -14.49 47.56
C ALA A 112 -23.02 -15.90 47.05
N THR A 113 -22.78 -16.15 45.76
CA THR A 113 -23.07 -17.42 45.06
C THR A 113 -21.88 -18.39 45.01
N ALA A 114 -20.72 -18.01 45.56
CA ALA A 114 -19.54 -18.88 45.59
C ALA A 114 -19.72 -20.09 46.53
N PRO A 115 -18.97 -21.21 46.32
CA PRO A 115 -18.96 -22.35 47.22
C PRO A 115 -18.73 -21.97 48.70
N ALA A 116 -19.37 -22.71 49.62
CA ALA A 116 -19.39 -22.33 51.03
C ALA A 116 -18.00 -22.32 51.69
N ASP A 117 -17.14 -23.27 51.33
CA ASP A 117 -15.74 -23.36 51.75
C ASP A 117 -14.91 -22.17 51.22
N VAL A 118 -15.13 -21.77 49.97
CA VAL A 118 -14.50 -20.58 49.38
C VAL A 118 -14.95 -19.31 50.10
N ARG A 119 -16.25 -19.14 50.38
CA ARG A 119 -16.78 -18.00 51.13
C ARG A 119 -16.21 -17.93 52.56
N ALA A 120 -16.00 -19.08 53.20
CA ALA A 120 -15.41 -19.15 54.53
C ALA A 120 -13.93 -18.76 54.55
N ALA A 121 -13.22 -18.93 53.44
CA ALA A 121 -11.80 -18.59 53.30
C ALA A 121 -11.54 -17.15 52.78
N ALA A 122 -12.57 -16.46 52.29
CA ALA A 122 -12.42 -15.15 51.67
C ALA A 122 -12.21 -14.01 52.69
N THR A 123 -11.45 -13.00 52.30
CA THR A 123 -11.21 -11.78 53.11
C THR A 123 -12.44 -10.88 53.10
N TYR A 124 -13.11 -10.80 51.95
CA TYR A 124 -14.28 -9.98 51.71
C TYR A 124 -15.43 -10.87 51.24
N LEU A 125 -16.63 -10.69 51.82
CA LEU A 125 -17.81 -11.46 51.47
C LEU A 125 -18.92 -10.54 50.96
N CYS A 126 -19.27 -10.72 49.70
CA CYS A 126 -20.40 -10.05 49.06
C CYS A 126 -21.73 -10.69 49.51
N ASP A 127 -22.80 -9.90 49.54
CA ASP A 127 -24.14 -10.34 49.94
C ASP A 127 -25.10 -10.53 48.76
N GLY A 128 -24.64 -10.21 47.54
CA GLY A 128 -25.39 -10.31 46.30
C GLY A 128 -26.17 -9.04 45.95
N THR A 129 -26.06 -7.98 46.75
CA THR A 129 -26.71 -6.68 46.55
C THR A 129 -25.72 -5.55 46.81
N ALA A 130 -25.51 -4.70 45.79
CA ALA A 130 -24.55 -3.59 45.91
C ALA A 130 -23.13 -4.08 46.29
N ASP A 131 -22.71 -5.18 45.67
CA ASP A 131 -21.44 -5.88 45.94
C ASP A 131 -20.21 -4.99 45.69
N GLN A 132 -20.38 -3.88 44.97
CA GLN A 132 -19.32 -2.89 44.80
C GLN A 132 -18.78 -2.37 46.12
N VAL A 133 -19.54 -2.40 47.23
CA VAL A 133 -19.07 -1.92 48.53
C VAL A 133 -17.87 -2.75 49.01
N GLN A 134 -17.99 -4.08 49.00
CA GLN A 134 -16.93 -4.99 49.46
C GLN A 134 -15.79 -5.07 48.44
N ILE A 135 -16.11 -5.09 47.15
CA ILE A 135 -15.09 -5.09 46.10
C ILE A 135 -14.26 -3.80 46.15
N GLN A 136 -14.90 -2.64 46.29
CA GLN A 136 -14.21 -1.35 46.39
C GLN A 136 -13.33 -1.27 47.64
N GLN A 137 -13.77 -1.84 48.77
CA GLN A 137 -12.93 -1.91 49.96
C GLN A 137 -11.67 -2.75 49.69
N ALA A 138 -11.78 -3.89 49.01
CA ALA A 138 -10.62 -4.70 48.63
C ALA A 138 -9.67 -3.96 47.67
N ILE A 139 -10.19 -3.16 46.73
CA ILE A 139 -9.41 -2.31 45.82
C ILE A 139 -8.69 -1.20 46.60
N ASN A 140 -9.40 -0.50 47.50
CA ASN A 140 -8.82 0.54 48.35
C ASN A 140 -7.71 -0.04 49.24
N ASP A 141 -7.93 -1.21 49.84
CA ASP A 141 -6.94 -1.93 50.62
C ASP A 141 -5.70 -2.29 49.80
N ALA A 142 -5.86 -2.69 48.54
CA ALA A 142 -4.71 -2.92 47.66
C ALA A 142 -3.95 -1.61 47.42
N ARG A 143 -4.65 -0.55 46.98
CA ARG A 143 -4.07 0.77 46.72
C ARG A 143 -3.32 1.33 47.93
N ASP A 144 -3.95 1.33 49.10
CA ASP A 144 -3.41 1.95 50.33
C ASP A 144 -2.20 1.18 50.88
N ASN A 145 -1.98 -0.06 50.41
CA ASN A 145 -0.77 -0.85 50.68
C ASN A 145 0.25 -0.80 49.53
N GLY A 146 0.14 0.18 48.62
CA GLY A 146 1.07 0.36 47.49
C GLY A 146 0.81 -0.57 46.29
N GLY A 147 -0.32 -1.29 46.28
CA GLY A 147 -0.71 -2.23 45.24
C GLY A 147 -1.05 -3.63 45.77
N GLY A 148 -1.26 -4.56 44.84
CA GLY A 148 -1.50 -5.96 45.15
C GLY A 148 -2.53 -6.62 44.26
N VAL A 149 -3.01 -7.79 44.71
CA VAL A 149 -3.98 -8.60 43.99
C VAL A 149 -5.34 -8.54 44.68
N VAL A 150 -6.38 -8.30 43.89
CA VAL A 150 -7.78 -8.47 44.27
C VAL A 150 -8.33 -9.62 43.42
N GLN A 151 -8.60 -10.76 44.06
CA GLN A 151 -9.12 -11.95 43.39
C GLN A 151 -10.62 -12.09 43.69
N LEU A 152 -11.44 -11.94 42.66
CA LEU A 152 -12.83 -12.34 42.67
C LEU A 152 -12.92 -13.86 42.49
N THR A 153 -13.82 -14.49 43.23
CA THR A 153 -14.17 -15.90 43.05
C THR A 153 -15.13 -16.08 41.87
N VAL A 154 -15.46 -17.32 41.53
CA VAL A 154 -16.64 -17.60 40.71
C VAL A 154 -17.91 -17.02 41.34
N GLY A 155 -18.86 -16.63 40.50
CA GLY A 155 -20.16 -16.12 40.87
C GLY A 155 -20.50 -14.76 40.25
N ASP A 156 -21.72 -14.32 40.56
CA ASP A 156 -22.25 -13.02 40.16
C ASP A 156 -21.97 -11.95 41.21
N TYR A 157 -21.67 -10.73 40.76
CA TYR A 157 -21.43 -9.55 41.59
C TYR A 157 -22.33 -8.41 41.10
N ASN A 158 -23.37 -8.07 41.84
CA ASN A 158 -24.38 -7.09 41.42
C ASN A 158 -24.01 -5.69 41.91
N THR A 159 -23.70 -4.78 41.00
CA THR A 159 -23.24 -3.43 41.34
C THR A 159 -24.30 -2.36 41.09
N THR A 160 -24.42 -1.42 42.04
CA THR A 160 -25.30 -0.24 41.95
C THR A 160 -24.51 1.07 41.94
N ALA A 161 -23.18 0.99 41.87
CA ALA A 161 -22.27 2.09 41.61
C ALA A 161 -21.00 1.55 40.91
N PRO A 162 -20.25 2.39 40.17
CA PRO A 162 -19.02 1.98 39.51
C PRO A 162 -17.94 1.51 40.50
N LEU A 163 -17.11 0.55 40.10
CA LEU A 163 -15.84 0.24 40.76
C LEU A 163 -14.76 1.23 40.30
N SER A 164 -14.22 2.03 41.22
CA SER A 164 -13.21 3.04 40.93
C SER A 164 -11.80 2.52 41.22
N PHE A 165 -10.94 2.57 40.22
CA PHE A 165 -9.51 2.28 40.36
C PHE A 165 -8.73 3.59 40.23
N GLU A 166 -8.03 3.95 41.31
CA GLU A 166 -7.33 5.23 41.42
C GLU A 166 -5.84 5.00 41.69
N GLY A 167 -4.99 5.67 40.90
CA GLY A 167 -3.56 5.85 41.19
C GLY A 167 -3.29 7.12 42.00
N THR A 168 -2.18 7.81 41.71
CA THR A 168 -1.65 8.93 42.51
C THR A 168 -1.57 10.27 41.80
N ASP A 169 -2.11 10.41 40.57
CA ASP A 169 -2.01 11.64 39.77
C ASP A 169 -0.57 12.10 39.48
N ASP A 170 0.39 11.17 39.57
CA ASP A 170 1.80 11.40 39.36
C ASP A 170 2.33 10.22 38.54
N VAL A 171 2.86 10.49 37.34
CA VAL A 171 3.40 9.45 36.46
C VAL A 171 4.63 8.74 37.03
N ASP A 172 5.32 9.37 37.98
CA ASP A 172 6.54 8.83 38.60
C ASP A 172 6.23 8.01 39.86
N VAL A 173 4.96 7.96 40.30
CA VAL A 173 4.50 7.17 41.45
C VAL A 173 3.60 6.04 40.99
N GLU A 174 4.05 4.80 41.14
CA GLU A 174 3.36 3.63 40.61
C GLU A 174 2.52 2.91 41.69
N ILE A 175 1.21 2.75 41.44
CA ILE A 175 0.35 1.83 42.18
C ILE A 175 -0.20 0.79 41.19
N GLY A 176 0.23 -0.46 41.36
CA GLY A 176 -0.19 -1.59 40.53
C GLY A 176 -1.28 -2.42 41.21
N ILE A 177 -2.45 -2.54 40.57
CA ILE A 177 -3.55 -3.38 41.05
C ILE A 177 -3.82 -4.49 40.02
N LEU A 178 -3.64 -5.74 40.44
CA LEU A 178 -4.03 -6.92 39.68
C LEU A 178 -5.43 -7.35 40.12
N PHE A 179 -6.41 -7.25 39.22
CA PHE A 179 -7.81 -7.56 39.48
C PHE A 179 -8.21 -8.77 38.65
N LEU A 180 -8.40 -9.91 39.34
CA LEU A 180 -8.53 -11.23 38.73
C LEU A 180 -9.92 -11.81 38.98
N GLY A 181 -10.53 -12.39 37.96
CA GLY A 181 -11.61 -13.37 38.12
C GLY A 181 -11.11 -14.81 37.98
N GLN A 182 -12.04 -15.75 37.84
CA GLN A 182 -11.77 -17.17 37.61
C GLN A 182 -12.28 -17.66 36.25
N GLY A 183 -12.49 -16.73 35.32
CA GLY A 183 -12.91 -16.94 33.93
C GLY A 183 -14.00 -15.96 33.51
N ALA A 184 -13.97 -15.52 32.25
CA ALA A 184 -14.85 -14.47 31.70
C ALA A 184 -16.36 -14.76 31.78
N ARG A 185 -16.75 -16.02 31.97
CA ARG A 185 -18.14 -16.47 32.18
C ARG A 185 -18.40 -17.06 33.57
N ALA A 186 -17.35 -17.19 34.37
CA ALA A 186 -17.41 -17.79 35.70
C ALA A 186 -17.47 -16.72 36.80
N THR A 187 -16.83 -15.57 36.57
CA THR A 187 -16.88 -14.39 37.43
C THR A 187 -17.53 -13.25 36.64
N MET A 188 -18.73 -12.81 37.04
CA MET A 188 -19.50 -11.81 36.30
C MET A 188 -19.79 -10.58 37.17
N ILE A 189 -19.45 -9.39 36.68
CA ILE A 189 -19.84 -8.11 37.27
C ILE A 189 -21.08 -7.61 36.56
N ASN A 190 -22.21 -7.56 37.27
CA ASN A 190 -23.49 -7.15 36.74
C ASN A 190 -23.77 -5.70 37.12
N ALA A 191 -23.47 -4.78 36.20
CA ALA A 191 -23.67 -3.35 36.42
C ALA A 191 -25.11 -2.96 36.13
N GLY A 192 -25.78 -2.36 37.13
CA GLY A 192 -27.15 -1.86 36.97
C GLY A 192 -27.27 -0.84 35.83
N ALA A 193 -28.46 -0.76 35.22
CA ALA A 193 -28.75 0.25 34.22
C ALA A 193 -28.67 1.67 34.81
N GLY A 194 -28.16 2.62 34.02
CA GLY A 194 -28.10 4.05 34.40
C GLY A 194 -26.85 4.43 35.19
N LEU A 195 -25.94 3.50 35.45
CA LEU A 195 -24.59 3.80 35.92
C LEU A 195 -23.77 4.50 34.83
N THR A 196 -22.77 5.29 35.22
CA THR A 196 -21.80 5.86 34.29
C THR A 196 -20.92 4.78 33.68
N SER A 197 -20.46 3.83 34.48
CA SER A 197 -19.81 2.61 34.01
C SER A 197 -19.83 1.49 35.05
N ALA A 198 -19.48 0.26 34.66
CA ALA A 198 -19.21 -0.82 35.61
C ALA A 198 -17.87 -0.60 36.34
N ILE A 199 -16.82 -0.23 35.58
CA ILE A 199 -15.48 0.08 36.08
C ILE A 199 -15.07 1.47 35.60
N HIS A 200 -14.43 2.25 36.47
CA HIS A 200 -13.86 3.56 36.15
C HIS A 200 -12.38 3.62 36.53
N LEU A 201 -11.53 4.06 35.61
CA LEU A 201 -10.09 4.20 35.80
C LEU A 201 -9.69 5.68 35.81
N THR A 202 -8.89 6.09 36.81
CA THR A 202 -8.42 7.47 36.90
C THR A 202 -7.10 7.58 37.67
N LYS A 203 -6.55 8.79 37.73
CA LYS A 203 -5.33 9.14 38.46
C LYS A 203 -4.07 8.37 38.06
N VAL A 204 -3.88 8.14 36.75
CA VAL A 204 -2.72 7.40 36.21
C VAL A 204 -2.61 5.98 36.80
N VAL A 205 -3.73 5.34 37.12
CA VAL A 205 -3.71 4.00 37.71
C VAL A 205 -3.00 2.99 36.78
N ARG A 206 -2.30 2.02 37.36
CA ARG A 206 -1.82 0.84 36.64
C ARG A 206 -2.65 -0.36 37.04
N VAL A 207 -3.48 -0.85 36.12
CA VAL A 207 -4.33 -2.02 36.37
C VAL A 207 -3.97 -3.18 35.47
N GLN A 208 -4.16 -4.38 36.00
CA GLN A 208 -4.22 -5.61 35.22
C GLN A 208 -5.59 -6.24 35.47
N LEU A 209 -6.51 -6.08 34.52
CA LEU A 209 -7.87 -6.63 34.60
C LEU A 209 -7.91 -7.95 33.82
N GLN A 210 -8.14 -9.07 34.50
CA GLN A 210 -8.04 -10.40 33.85
C GLN A 210 -9.12 -11.39 34.28
N ASP A 211 -9.60 -12.19 33.32
CA ASP A 211 -10.40 -13.40 33.53
C ASP A 211 -11.77 -13.18 34.21
N PHE A 212 -12.53 -12.15 33.82
CA PHE A 212 -13.91 -11.93 34.27
C PHE A 212 -14.78 -11.29 33.18
N GLY A 213 -16.10 -11.37 33.36
CA GLY A 213 -17.08 -10.74 32.48
C GLY A 213 -17.78 -9.55 33.12
N ILE A 214 -18.34 -8.68 32.30
CA ILE A 214 -19.12 -7.50 32.69
C ILE A 214 -20.45 -7.56 31.92
N SER A 215 -21.58 -7.44 32.62
CA SER A 215 -22.89 -7.20 32.02
C SER A 215 -23.28 -5.74 32.21
N ILE A 216 -23.72 -5.09 31.12
CA ILE A 216 -24.15 -3.68 31.08
C ILE A 216 -25.52 -3.53 30.41
N ASP A 217 -26.26 -2.47 30.73
CA ASP A 217 -27.56 -2.17 30.15
C ASP A 217 -27.82 -0.65 30.03
N GLY A 218 -28.80 -0.26 29.22
CA GLY A 218 -29.16 1.14 28.98
C GLY A 218 -28.00 1.95 28.40
N ALA A 219 -27.63 3.03 29.09
CA ALA A 219 -26.52 3.91 28.69
C ALA A 219 -25.21 3.61 29.44
N THR A 220 -25.17 2.56 30.27
CA THR A 220 -24.02 2.25 31.12
C THR A 220 -22.85 1.75 30.30
N HIS A 221 -21.68 2.37 30.47
CA HIS A 221 -20.46 1.91 29.83
C HIS A 221 -19.87 0.69 30.57
N GLY A 222 -19.13 -0.19 29.87
CA GLY A 222 -18.41 -1.29 30.53
C GLY A 222 -17.26 -0.74 31.37
N ILE A 223 -16.19 -0.34 30.71
CA ILE A 223 -15.02 0.30 31.34
C ILE A 223 -14.90 1.73 30.81
N THR A 224 -14.78 2.69 31.74
CA THR A 224 -14.45 4.08 31.41
C THR A 224 -13.11 4.48 31.99
N SER A 225 -12.51 5.51 31.41
CA SER A 225 -11.38 6.19 32.04
C SER A 225 -11.47 7.69 31.83
N ALA A 226 -10.99 8.46 32.80
CA ALA A 226 -10.87 9.91 32.70
C ALA A 226 -9.61 10.40 33.42
N THR A 227 -8.93 11.37 32.82
CA THR A 227 -7.84 12.07 33.51
C THR A 227 -8.38 12.98 34.61
N THR A 228 -7.54 13.32 35.59
CA THR A 228 -7.80 14.45 36.51
C THR A 228 -7.30 15.78 35.95
N ASN A 229 -6.66 15.76 34.77
CA ASN A 229 -5.98 16.89 34.13
C ASN A 229 -4.86 17.54 34.96
N GLY A 230 -4.34 16.87 35.99
CA GLY A 230 -3.17 17.38 36.74
C GLY A 230 -1.91 17.35 35.87
N ALA A 231 -1.08 18.40 35.90
CA ALA A 231 0.17 18.45 35.13
C ALA A 231 1.11 17.26 35.44
N SER A 232 1.16 16.83 36.71
CA SER A 232 1.94 15.67 37.16
C SER A 232 1.42 14.34 36.61
N SER A 233 0.14 14.25 36.24
CA SER A 233 -0.42 13.06 35.57
C SER A 233 0.04 12.96 34.10
N GLY A 234 0.59 14.06 33.57
CA GLY A 234 0.81 14.29 32.15
C GLY A 234 -0.42 13.94 31.30
N HIS A 235 -1.60 14.26 31.81
CA HIS A 235 -2.91 14.08 31.16
C HIS A 235 -3.25 12.63 30.82
N ARG A 236 -2.89 11.69 31.69
CA ARG A 236 -3.18 10.26 31.53
C ARG A 236 -4.24 9.81 32.51
N SER A 237 -5.17 8.99 32.03
CA SER A 237 -6.17 8.37 32.91
C SER A 237 -5.60 7.11 33.56
N PHE A 238 -4.89 6.29 32.78
CA PHE A 238 -4.15 5.11 33.21
C PHE A 238 -2.92 4.89 32.30
N TRP A 239 -1.94 4.14 32.80
CA TRP A 239 -0.67 3.90 32.11
C TRP A 239 -0.19 2.46 32.34
N ASN A 240 0.47 1.86 31.33
CA ASN A 240 1.10 0.53 31.43
C ASN A 240 0.16 -0.54 32.01
N SER A 241 -1.10 -0.49 31.58
CA SER A 241 -2.16 -1.37 32.05
C SER A 241 -2.39 -2.51 31.06
N SER A 242 -2.96 -3.61 31.56
CA SER A 242 -3.29 -4.79 30.76
C SER A 242 -4.74 -5.21 30.99
N PHE A 243 -5.43 -5.55 29.91
CA PHE A 243 -6.81 -6.03 29.91
C PHE A 243 -6.83 -7.34 29.14
N LYS A 244 -7.12 -8.45 29.82
CA LYS A 244 -6.94 -9.79 29.24
C LYS A 244 -8.10 -10.71 29.53
N ASN A 245 -8.55 -11.47 28.53
CA ASN A 245 -9.58 -12.50 28.68
C ASN A 245 -10.87 -11.95 29.31
N LEU A 246 -11.36 -10.83 28.77
CA LEU A 246 -12.56 -10.16 29.26
C LEU A 246 -13.75 -10.45 28.34
N GLN A 247 -14.94 -10.50 28.92
CA GLN A 247 -16.19 -10.51 28.16
C GLN A 247 -17.07 -9.34 28.60
N ILE A 248 -17.55 -8.51 27.67
CA ILE A 248 -18.45 -7.38 27.98
C ILE A 248 -19.74 -7.58 27.19
N ASN A 249 -20.83 -7.84 27.90
CA ASN A 249 -22.13 -8.14 27.31
C ASN A 249 -23.14 -7.01 27.56
N GLY A 250 -23.72 -6.51 26.49
CA GLY A 250 -24.94 -5.71 26.53
C GLY A 250 -26.20 -6.57 26.36
N PRO A 251 -27.39 -5.94 26.32
CA PRO A 251 -28.69 -6.60 26.24
C PRO A 251 -29.06 -7.15 24.85
N TYR A 252 -28.19 -7.01 23.84
CA TYR A 252 -28.50 -7.33 22.42
C TYR A 252 -29.70 -6.53 21.86
N GLY A 253 -29.86 -5.29 22.35
CA GLY A 253 -30.84 -4.33 21.85
C GLY A 253 -31.10 -3.18 22.83
N GLY A 254 -31.20 -1.95 22.34
CA GLY A 254 -31.55 -0.78 23.16
C GLY A 254 -30.43 -0.17 23.99
N HIS A 255 -29.25 -0.78 24.05
CA HIS A 255 -28.08 -0.21 24.72
C HIS A 255 -27.40 0.86 23.86
N THR A 256 -27.06 1.99 24.48
CA THR A 256 -26.46 3.17 23.82
C THR A 256 -25.08 3.53 24.37
N GLY A 257 -24.63 2.83 25.42
CA GLY A 257 -23.29 2.99 25.98
C GLY A 257 -22.18 2.42 25.08
N CYS A 258 -20.99 2.32 25.66
CA CYS A 258 -19.79 1.77 25.05
C CYS A 258 -19.26 0.65 25.92
N ALA A 259 -18.77 -0.44 25.33
CA ALA A 259 -18.09 -1.47 26.11
C ALA A 259 -16.79 -0.93 26.73
N LEU A 260 -15.97 -0.25 25.93
CA LEU A 260 -14.76 0.45 26.39
C LEU A 260 -14.85 1.91 25.94
N LYS A 261 -14.83 2.85 26.88
CA LYS A 261 -14.79 4.30 26.61
C LYS A 261 -13.63 4.95 27.36
N LEU A 262 -12.49 5.01 26.71
CA LEU A 262 -11.21 5.26 27.34
C LEU A 262 -10.68 6.63 26.93
N GLY A 263 -10.78 7.59 27.85
CA GLY A 263 -10.16 8.91 27.74
C GLY A 263 -8.68 8.84 28.08
N SER A 264 -7.83 9.37 27.21
CA SER A 264 -6.37 9.47 27.33
C SER A 264 -5.63 8.21 27.85
N PRO A 265 -5.84 7.02 27.24
CA PRO A 265 -5.07 5.82 27.58
C PRO A 265 -3.61 5.97 27.12
N PHE A 266 -2.68 5.32 27.82
CA PHE A 266 -1.27 5.34 27.39
C PHE A 266 -0.55 4.01 27.66
N ARG A 267 0.24 3.55 26.68
CA ARG A 267 1.14 2.38 26.79
C ARG A 267 0.47 1.13 27.34
N SER A 268 -0.71 0.79 26.87
CA SER A 268 -1.52 -0.28 27.46
C SER A 268 -1.88 -1.37 26.45
N VAL A 269 -2.13 -2.58 26.94
CA VAL A 269 -2.38 -3.76 26.12
C VAL A 269 -3.78 -4.32 26.40
N PHE A 270 -4.51 -4.63 25.33
CA PHE A 270 -5.84 -5.22 25.34
C PHE A 270 -5.79 -6.51 24.53
N GLU A 271 -6.07 -7.64 25.16
CA GLU A 271 -5.87 -8.96 24.56
C GLU A 271 -7.07 -9.87 24.82
N ASN A 272 -7.59 -10.51 23.77
CA ASN A 272 -8.63 -11.54 23.88
C ASN A 272 -9.89 -11.02 24.61
N ILE A 273 -10.52 -10.00 24.05
CA ILE A 273 -11.71 -9.35 24.59
C ILE A 273 -12.91 -9.62 23.67
N GLU A 274 -13.98 -10.20 24.23
CA GLU A 274 -15.25 -10.43 23.53
C GLU A 274 -16.27 -9.37 23.95
N ILE A 275 -16.83 -8.65 22.98
CA ILE A 275 -17.82 -7.58 23.20
C ILE A 275 -19.09 -7.95 22.44
N GLY A 276 -20.19 -8.20 23.14
CA GLY A 276 -21.44 -8.69 22.56
C GLY A 276 -22.64 -7.83 22.90
N GLY A 277 -23.50 -7.53 21.92
CA GLY A 277 -24.82 -6.95 22.19
C GLY A 277 -24.80 -5.50 22.69
N VAL A 278 -23.75 -4.75 22.39
CA VAL A 278 -23.55 -3.36 22.84
C VAL A 278 -23.95 -2.35 21.76
N GLY A 279 -24.02 -1.08 22.13
CA GLY A 279 -24.24 0.02 21.19
C GLY A 279 -22.91 0.29 20.50
N HIS A 280 -21.99 0.94 21.21
CA HIS A 280 -20.63 1.16 20.73
C HIS A 280 -19.65 0.14 21.33
N GLY A 281 -18.67 -0.30 20.55
CA GLY A 281 -17.62 -1.21 21.01
C GLY A 281 -16.55 -0.47 21.80
N VAL A 282 -15.46 -0.14 21.12
CA VAL A 282 -14.29 0.55 21.68
C VAL A 282 -14.27 2.00 21.23
N HIS A 283 -14.16 2.91 22.18
CA HIS A 283 -14.02 4.34 21.96
C HIS A 283 -12.80 4.86 22.70
N LEU A 284 -11.77 5.26 21.96
CA LEU A 284 -10.56 5.89 22.48
C LEU A 284 -10.57 7.37 22.11
N TYR A 285 -10.24 8.23 23.06
CA TYR A 285 -10.20 9.67 22.79
C TYR A 285 -9.16 10.42 23.60
N SER A 286 -8.60 11.48 23.00
CA SER A 286 -7.79 12.43 23.77
C SER A 286 -8.69 13.38 24.53
N GLU A 287 -8.46 13.52 25.83
CA GLU A 287 -9.17 14.48 26.70
C GLU A 287 -8.49 15.85 26.77
N HIS A 288 -7.28 16.00 26.21
CA HIS A 288 -6.48 17.21 26.37
C HIS A 288 -5.69 17.59 25.11
N ALA A 289 -5.54 18.90 24.87
CA ALA A 289 -4.86 19.45 23.70
C ALA A 289 -3.33 19.27 23.74
N ASP A 290 -2.74 19.37 24.94
CA ASP A 290 -1.28 19.31 25.12
C ASP A 290 -0.72 17.88 25.27
N PHE A 291 -1.53 16.85 24.97
CA PHE A 291 -1.13 15.47 25.15
C PHE A 291 -1.52 14.60 23.95
N ASN A 292 -0.65 13.63 23.67
CA ASN A 292 -0.84 12.64 22.63
C ASN A 292 -1.05 11.27 23.27
N PRO A 293 -2.28 10.92 23.69
CA PRO A 293 -2.58 9.60 24.20
C PRO A 293 -2.46 8.54 23.09
N GLY A 294 -2.04 7.32 23.47
CA GLY A 294 -1.53 6.40 22.47
C GLY A 294 -0.67 5.27 22.99
N ASP A 295 0.20 4.77 22.13
CA ASP A 295 1.10 3.63 22.40
C ASP A 295 0.36 2.37 22.87
N CYS A 296 -0.89 2.18 22.43
CA CYS A 296 -1.72 1.05 22.88
C CYS A 296 -1.77 -0.05 21.82
N THR A 297 -1.82 -1.30 22.27
CA THR A 297 -1.98 -2.48 21.42
C THR A 297 -3.28 -3.20 21.74
N PHE A 298 -4.05 -3.51 20.71
CA PHE A 298 -5.30 -4.25 20.77
C PHE A 298 -5.16 -5.51 19.93
N GLU A 299 -5.28 -6.67 20.56
CA GLU A 299 -5.09 -7.96 19.92
C GLU A 299 -6.31 -8.86 20.19
N ARG A 300 -6.86 -9.46 19.12
CA ARG A 300 -7.97 -10.43 19.19
C ARG A 300 -9.19 -9.88 19.94
N ILE A 301 -9.72 -8.76 19.46
CA ILE A 301 -10.95 -8.17 20.00
C ILE A 301 -12.09 -8.42 19.01
N PHE A 302 -13.20 -8.98 19.50
CA PHE A 302 -14.42 -9.16 18.71
C PHE A 302 -15.51 -8.21 19.20
N VAL A 303 -16.18 -7.49 18.30
CA VAL A 303 -17.27 -6.56 18.61
C VAL A 303 -18.53 -6.90 17.81
N ASP A 304 -19.61 -7.22 18.51
CA ASP A 304 -20.96 -7.32 17.96
C ASP A 304 -21.81 -6.12 18.40
N SER A 305 -21.97 -5.16 17.49
CA SER A 305 -22.72 -3.93 17.69
C SER A 305 -24.20 -4.09 17.29
N VAL A 306 -25.11 -3.71 18.18
CA VAL A 306 -26.55 -3.76 17.98
C VAL A 306 -27.17 -2.37 18.05
N GLY A 307 -28.07 -2.08 17.11
CA GLY A 307 -28.75 -0.79 17.00
C GLY A 307 -28.22 0.09 15.86
N ASN A 308 -28.88 1.21 15.62
CA ASN A 308 -28.57 2.12 14.50
C ASN A 308 -27.51 3.15 14.89
N ASN A 309 -26.70 3.60 13.92
CA ASN A 309 -25.66 4.63 14.06
C ASN A 309 -24.58 4.28 15.07
N MET A 310 -24.30 2.98 15.22
CA MET A 310 -23.27 2.48 16.12
C MET A 310 -21.89 2.48 15.47
N THR A 311 -20.87 2.46 16.31
CA THR A 311 -19.47 2.35 15.87
C THR A 311 -18.77 1.25 16.65
N ALA A 312 -18.16 0.30 15.94
CA ALA A 312 -17.43 -0.79 16.58
C ALA A 312 -16.11 -0.29 17.18
N TYR A 313 -15.31 0.45 16.40
CA TYR A 313 -14.08 1.09 16.86
C TYR A 313 -14.06 2.56 16.50
N LYS A 314 -14.05 3.44 17.51
CA LYS A 314 -13.94 4.89 17.37
C LYS A 314 -12.66 5.39 18.00
N ILE A 315 -11.83 6.08 17.22
CA ILE A 315 -10.61 6.72 17.72
C ILE A 315 -10.74 8.19 17.36
N GLU A 316 -10.66 9.07 18.35
CA GLU A 316 -10.83 10.49 18.09
C GLU A 316 -9.94 11.42 18.91
N SER A 317 -9.43 12.45 18.24
CA SER A 317 -8.84 13.62 18.87
C SER A 317 -9.94 14.66 19.13
N THR A 318 -10.49 14.72 20.34
CA THR A 318 -11.61 15.65 20.66
C THR A 318 -11.17 17.11 20.85
N THR A 319 -9.86 17.35 20.82
CA THR A 319 -9.23 18.66 20.95
C THR A 319 -8.45 19.00 19.69
N ASP A 320 -8.25 20.29 19.41
CA ASP A 320 -7.63 20.71 18.15
C ASP A 320 -6.16 20.30 18.00
N ASP A 321 -5.42 20.27 19.12
CA ASP A 321 -3.98 19.96 19.13
C ASP A 321 -3.65 18.56 19.68
N GLY A 322 -4.53 17.97 20.49
CA GLY A 322 -4.29 16.66 21.09
C GLY A 322 -4.41 15.54 20.05
N VAL A 323 -3.39 14.70 19.92
CA VAL A 323 -3.32 13.67 18.87
C VAL A 323 -3.41 12.27 19.47
N MET A 324 -4.49 11.54 19.17
CA MET A 324 -4.50 10.09 19.36
C MET A 324 -3.48 9.47 18.41
N ASN A 325 -2.43 8.82 18.91
CA ASN A 325 -1.38 8.25 18.07
C ASN A 325 -0.87 6.86 18.46
N GLN A 326 -0.12 6.25 17.54
CA GLN A 326 0.65 5.03 17.78
C GLN A 326 -0.20 3.90 18.34
N LEU A 327 -1.34 3.67 17.71
CA LEU A 327 -2.26 2.60 18.08
C LEU A 327 -2.09 1.43 17.12
N GLU A 328 -1.97 0.23 17.66
CA GLU A 328 -1.85 -1.01 16.91
C GLU A 328 -3.08 -1.89 17.17
N PHE A 329 -3.79 -2.27 16.12
CA PHE A 329 -4.93 -3.18 16.15
C PHE A 329 -4.60 -4.42 15.31
N GLU A 330 -4.60 -5.59 15.92
CA GLU A 330 -4.26 -6.86 15.29
C GLU A 330 -5.36 -7.91 15.52
N MET A 331 -5.90 -8.49 14.44
CA MET A 331 -7.03 -9.43 14.49
C MET A 331 -8.24 -8.89 15.27
N CYS A 332 -8.54 -7.60 15.08
CA CYS A 332 -9.75 -6.98 15.62
C CYS A 332 -10.88 -7.13 14.60
N GLU A 333 -12.00 -7.68 15.03
CA GLU A 333 -13.11 -8.09 14.17
C GLU A 333 -14.41 -7.46 14.67
N ALA A 334 -15.28 -7.09 13.73
CA ALA A 334 -16.58 -6.57 14.11
C ALA A 334 -17.70 -6.93 13.15
N ILE A 335 -18.91 -6.98 13.70
CA ILE A 335 -20.17 -7.11 12.98
C ILE A 335 -21.20 -6.12 13.53
N ALA A 336 -22.13 -5.65 12.70
CA ALA A 336 -23.22 -4.79 13.14
C ALA A 336 -24.59 -5.18 12.58
N SER A 337 -25.63 -5.09 13.40
CA SER A 337 -27.01 -5.43 12.99
C SER A 337 -27.89 -4.24 12.60
N GLY A 338 -27.54 -2.98 12.91
CA GLY A 338 -28.37 -1.80 12.61
C GLY A 338 -27.81 -0.79 11.58
N THR A 339 -28.69 -0.02 10.96
CA THR A 339 -28.34 0.93 9.87
C THR A 339 -27.52 2.11 10.35
N GLY A 340 -26.76 2.74 9.46
CA GLY A 340 -25.89 3.88 9.76
C GLY A 340 -24.61 3.49 10.52
N CYS A 341 -24.35 2.20 10.71
CA CYS A 341 -23.22 1.71 11.49
C CYS A 341 -21.88 1.87 10.76
N THR A 342 -20.83 2.12 11.54
CA THR A 342 -19.45 2.24 11.06
C THR A 342 -18.55 1.21 11.75
N GLY A 343 -17.73 0.50 10.98
CA GLY A 343 -16.76 -0.44 11.54
C GLY A 343 -15.65 0.29 12.29
N ILE A 344 -14.80 0.99 11.54
CA ILE A 344 -13.72 1.83 12.08
C ILE A 344 -14.00 3.29 11.75
N HIS A 345 -14.06 4.14 12.78
CA HIS A 345 -14.21 5.59 12.65
C HIS A 345 -13.01 6.31 13.27
N ILE A 346 -12.22 6.97 12.42
CA ILE A 346 -11.12 7.84 12.82
C ILE A 346 -11.60 9.30 12.69
N ALA A 347 -11.66 10.03 13.80
CA ALA A 347 -12.24 11.37 13.87
C ALA A 347 -11.33 12.40 14.58
N GLY A 348 -11.70 13.69 14.52
CA GLY A 348 -11.08 14.72 15.35
C GLY A 348 -11.35 16.16 14.91
N THR A 349 -10.95 17.13 15.74
CA THR A 349 -11.34 18.55 15.58
C THR A 349 -10.26 19.51 15.03
N GLY A 350 -8.99 19.10 14.91
CA GLY A 350 -7.91 19.97 14.40
C GLY A 350 -6.74 19.27 13.69
N GLY A 351 -5.92 20.06 12.98
CA GLY A 351 -4.59 19.70 12.43
C GLY A 351 -4.40 18.29 11.87
N TRP A 352 -3.36 17.61 12.38
CA TRP A 352 -2.97 16.24 12.06
C TRP A 352 -3.94 15.19 12.67
N ALA A 353 -4.84 15.63 13.56
CA ALA A 353 -5.85 14.85 14.28
C ALA A 353 -5.33 13.48 14.72
N THR A 354 -6.17 12.43 14.67
CA THR A 354 -5.74 11.06 14.91
C THR A 354 -4.79 10.58 13.81
N ALA A 355 -3.61 10.13 14.21
CA ALA A 355 -2.54 9.77 13.28
C ALA A 355 -1.78 8.51 13.70
N HIS A 356 -1.14 7.83 12.74
CA HIS A 356 -0.32 6.64 13.02
C HIS A 356 -1.11 5.53 13.73
N THR A 357 -2.36 5.29 13.31
CA THR A 357 -3.11 4.10 13.70
C THR A 357 -2.96 3.01 12.65
N HIS A 358 -2.63 1.81 13.10
CA HIS A 358 -2.29 0.67 12.26
C HIS A 358 -3.24 -0.48 12.52
N TRP A 359 -3.89 -0.96 11.45
CA TRP A 359 -4.92 -1.99 11.52
C TRP A 359 -4.50 -3.18 10.68
N ARG A 360 -4.35 -4.36 11.31
CA ARG A 360 -3.76 -5.55 10.71
C ARG A 360 -4.66 -6.77 10.89
N GLY A 361 -5.08 -7.35 9.77
CA GLY A 361 -5.88 -8.58 9.76
C GLY A 361 -7.31 -8.38 10.23
N ILE A 362 -7.93 -7.25 9.86
CA ILE A 362 -9.27 -6.86 10.34
C ILE A 362 -10.36 -7.51 9.51
N ASN A 363 -11.42 -7.99 10.17
CA ASN A 363 -12.68 -8.40 9.56
C ASN A 363 -13.80 -7.42 9.94
N LEU A 364 -14.58 -6.93 8.97
CA LEU A 364 -15.68 -6.00 9.21
C LEU A 364 -16.91 -6.42 8.41
N GLU A 365 -18.01 -6.71 9.09
CA GLU A 365 -19.21 -7.27 8.46
C GLU A 365 -20.48 -6.48 8.77
N GLN A 366 -21.33 -6.34 7.75
CA GLN A 366 -22.65 -5.72 7.86
C GLN A 366 -22.64 -4.24 8.28
N PHE A 367 -21.59 -3.49 7.95
CA PHE A 367 -21.54 -2.04 8.17
C PHE A 367 -21.99 -1.25 6.94
N ASP A 368 -22.50 -0.05 7.16
CA ASP A 368 -22.81 0.91 6.08
C ASP A 368 -21.53 1.61 5.60
N LYS A 369 -20.60 1.80 6.55
CA LYS A 369 -19.22 2.26 6.33
C LYS A 369 -18.25 1.31 7.00
N LEU A 370 -17.34 0.71 6.24
CA LEU A 370 -16.34 -0.20 6.83
C LEU A 370 -15.24 0.61 7.52
N VAL A 371 -14.59 1.50 6.77
CA VAL A 371 -13.59 2.43 7.29
C VAL A 371 -14.03 3.86 6.97
N TRP A 372 -14.11 4.70 7.99
CA TRP A 372 -14.37 6.12 7.86
C TRP A 372 -13.28 6.91 8.57
N VAL A 373 -12.39 7.51 7.78
CA VAL A 373 -11.48 8.54 8.27
C VAL A 373 -12.17 9.87 8.01
N GLU A 374 -12.77 10.46 9.03
CA GLU A 374 -13.37 11.78 8.96
C GLU A 374 -12.28 12.86 8.97
N ARG A 375 -11.30 12.68 9.86
CA ARG A 375 -10.13 13.52 10.01
C ARG A 375 -8.96 12.69 10.53
N GLY A 376 -7.77 12.93 10.01
CA GLY A 376 -6.58 12.17 10.43
C GLY A 376 -5.60 11.93 9.30
N SER A 377 -4.39 11.53 9.67
CA SER A 377 -3.29 11.36 8.72
C SER A 377 -2.45 10.12 8.99
N SER A 378 -1.83 9.58 7.93
CA SER A 378 -0.86 8.48 8.05
C SER A 378 -1.41 7.23 8.77
N ASN A 379 -2.71 6.97 8.66
CA ASN A 379 -3.33 5.74 9.17
C ASN A 379 -3.25 4.64 8.10
N THR A 380 -3.08 3.38 8.52
CA THR A 380 -2.92 2.24 7.60
C THR A 380 -3.88 1.12 7.93
N PHE A 381 -4.46 0.52 6.90
CA PHE A 381 -5.49 -0.51 7.03
C PHE A 381 -5.15 -1.74 6.16
N ARG A 382 -5.02 -2.90 6.79
CA ARG A 382 -4.93 -4.22 6.16
C ARG A 382 -6.12 -5.07 6.59
N LEU A 383 -7.08 -5.19 5.68
CA LEU A 383 -8.34 -5.88 5.88
C LEU A 383 -8.28 -7.27 5.23
N ASN A 384 -8.91 -8.24 5.86
CA ASN A 384 -8.98 -9.63 5.40
C ASN A 384 -10.29 -9.89 4.64
N HIS A 385 -11.40 -9.93 5.36
CA HIS A 385 -12.76 -10.04 4.85
C HIS A 385 -13.56 -8.80 5.22
N VAL A 386 -14.19 -8.14 4.25
CA VAL A 386 -15.09 -7.02 4.54
C VAL A 386 -16.40 -7.13 3.78
N GLY A 387 -17.51 -6.92 4.47
CA GLY A 387 -18.86 -7.03 3.92
C GLY A 387 -19.69 -5.80 4.24
N LEU A 388 -20.15 -5.10 3.19
CA LEU A 388 -21.12 -4.02 3.37
C LEU A 388 -22.49 -4.61 3.73
N ARG A 389 -23.29 -3.84 4.46
CA ARG A 389 -24.67 -4.20 4.80
C ARG A 389 -25.51 -4.45 3.54
N SER A 390 -26.34 -5.48 3.58
CA SER A 390 -27.33 -5.74 2.54
C SER A 390 -28.61 -4.91 2.73
N GLY A 391 -29.20 -4.45 1.63
CA GLY A 391 -30.47 -3.71 1.61
C GLY A 391 -30.42 -2.27 2.10
N ALA A 392 -29.22 -1.71 2.27
CA ALA A 392 -29.03 -0.31 2.70
C ALA A 392 -28.56 0.59 1.54
N ALA A 393 -28.94 1.87 1.61
CA ALA A 393 -28.53 2.87 0.63
C ALA A 393 -27.30 3.67 1.13
N GLY A 394 -26.54 4.25 0.19
CA GLY A 394 -25.40 5.12 0.54
C GLY A 394 -24.15 4.38 1.04
N LEU A 395 -24.10 3.07 0.83
CA LEU A 395 -23.00 2.20 1.27
C LEU A 395 -21.65 2.65 0.70
N THR A 396 -20.65 2.77 1.58
CA THR A 396 -19.28 3.14 1.19
C THR A 396 -18.27 2.33 1.99
N ALA A 397 -17.44 1.52 1.33
CA ALA A 397 -16.44 0.73 2.04
C ALA A 397 -15.41 1.64 2.72
N PHE A 398 -14.76 2.54 1.97
CA PHE A 398 -13.72 3.41 2.51
C PHE A 398 -14.06 4.90 2.31
N THR A 399 -14.29 5.63 3.39
CA THR A 399 -14.58 7.06 3.35
C THR A 399 -13.41 7.86 3.90
N PHE A 400 -12.92 8.83 3.13
CA PHE A 400 -11.92 9.80 3.56
C PHE A 400 -12.52 11.20 3.50
N GLY A 401 -12.59 11.90 4.63
CA GLY A 401 -13.16 13.24 4.75
C GLY A 401 -12.24 14.34 4.22
N ALA A 402 -12.72 15.59 4.27
CA ALA A 402 -11.99 16.76 3.75
C ALA A 402 -10.66 17.03 4.47
N GLY A 403 -10.60 16.76 5.78
CA GLY A 403 -9.42 16.93 6.63
C GLY A 403 -8.53 15.69 6.73
N THR A 404 -8.46 14.88 5.67
CA THR A 404 -7.69 13.62 5.67
C THR A 404 -6.58 13.66 4.63
N PHE A 405 -5.41 13.09 4.94
CA PHE A 405 -4.31 12.97 3.98
C PHE A 405 -3.36 11.83 4.36
N ASN A 406 -2.65 11.27 3.38
CA ASN A 406 -1.69 10.18 3.56
C ASN A 406 -2.26 8.90 4.23
N ASN A 407 -3.57 8.71 4.29
CA ASN A 407 -4.18 7.48 4.79
C ASN A 407 -4.13 6.39 3.72
N THR A 408 -3.98 5.14 4.13
CA THR A 408 -3.71 4.04 3.20
C THR A 408 -4.52 2.80 3.54
N ILE A 409 -5.44 2.42 2.65
CA ILE A 409 -5.89 1.02 2.58
C ILE A 409 -4.78 0.26 1.85
N GLU A 410 -3.96 -0.47 2.59
CA GLU A 410 -2.84 -1.24 2.03
C GLU A 410 -3.33 -2.52 1.36
N HIS A 411 -4.33 -3.15 1.98
CA HIS A 411 -5.03 -4.30 1.43
C HIS A 411 -6.50 -4.19 1.81
N GLY A 412 -7.38 -4.06 0.81
CA GLY A 412 -8.83 -3.91 1.03
C GLY A 412 -9.55 -5.20 1.41
N GLY A 413 -8.85 -6.34 1.36
CA GLY A 413 -9.45 -7.64 1.57
C GLY A 413 -10.34 -8.06 0.39
N LEU A 414 -11.16 -9.08 0.64
CA LEU A 414 -12.31 -9.38 -0.20
C LEU A 414 -13.47 -8.51 0.24
N LEU A 415 -13.82 -7.48 -0.55
CA LEU A 415 -15.06 -6.73 -0.39
C LEU A 415 -16.22 -7.54 -0.98
N TYR A 416 -17.15 -7.97 -0.13
CA TYR A 416 -18.43 -8.54 -0.52
C TYR A 416 -19.50 -7.45 -0.59
N ALA A 417 -20.13 -7.27 -1.76
CA ALA A 417 -21.16 -6.26 -1.99
C ALA A 417 -22.43 -6.86 -2.64
N THR A 418 -23.55 -6.78 -1.94
CA THR A 418 -24.88 -7.20 -2.40
C THR A 418 -25.71 -6.06 -2.99
N ASP A 419 -25.29 -4.82 -2.76
CA ASP A 419 -26.03 -3.60 -3.10
C ASP A 419 -25.11 -2.56 -3.72
N ASN A 420 -25.70 -1.63 -4.48
CA ASN A 420 -24.94 -0.54 -5.11
C ASN A 420 -24.19 0.27 -4.05
N CYS A 421 -22.88 0.39 -4.24
CA CYS A 421 -22.01 1.00 -3.25
C CYS A 421 -20.85 1.77 -3.87
N LYS A 422 -20.11 2.46 -3.01
CA LYS A 422 -18.79 3.00 -3.32
C LYS A 422 -17.72 2.13 -2.68
N LEU A 423 -16.72 1.73 -3.46
CA LEU A 423 -15.49 1.16 -2.90
C LEU A 423 -14.77 2.21 -2.06
N PHE A 424 -14.64 3.43 -2.59
CA PHE A 424 -14.13 4.55 -1.80
C PHE A 424 -14.76 5.88 -2.18
N ALA A 425 -14.80 6.78 -1.20
CA ALA A 425 -15.09 8.19 -1.39
C ALA A 425 -13.98 9.02 -0.73
N ASP A 426 -13.15 9.65 -1.54
CA ASP A 426 -12.06 10.50 -1.07
C ASP A 426 -12.44 11.97 -1.22
N GLY A 427 -12.54 12.67 -0.10
CA GLY A 427 -12.87 14.08 -0.01
C GLY A 427 -11.68 14.97 0.31
N ASN A 428 -10.43 14.46 0.37
CA ASN A 428 -9.26 15.23 0.79
C ASN A 428 -9.14 16.57 0.04
N THR A 429 -9.25 17.66 0.80
CA THR A 429 -8.95 19.02 0.31
C THR A 429 -7.86 19.71 1.13
N LEU A 430 -7.47 19.15 2.28
CA LEU A 430 -6.52 19.77 3.20
C LEU A 430 -5.08 19.71 2.67
N GLU A 431 -4.64 18.53 2.20
CA GLU A 431 -3.28 18.31 1.70
C GLU A 431 -3.33 17.41 0.44
N PRO A 432 -3.72 17.96 -0.72
CA PRO A 432 -3.92 17.16 -1.94
C PRO A 432 -2.64 16.52 -2.49
N ASN A 433 -1.46 17.06 -2.15
CA ASN A 433 -0.16 16.49 -2.54
C ASN A 433 0.26 15.29 -1.67
N SER A 434 -0.48 15.03 -0.58
CA SER A 434 -0.31 13.88 0.30
C SER A 434 -1.54 12.97 0.16
N PRO A 435 -1.74 12.32 -1.00
CA PRO A 435 -3.01 11.69 -1.32
C PRO A 435 -3.33 10.50 -0.41
N ASN A 436 -4.63 10.28 -0.17
CA ASN A 436 -5.09 9.00 0.34
C ASN A 436 -4.91 7.92 -0.73
N ARG A 437 -4.69 6.69 -0.29
CA ARG A 437 -4.30 5.56 -1.15
C ARG A 437 -5.22 4.38 -0.90
N VAL A 438 -5.77 3.81 -1.98
CA VAL A 438 -6.54 2.56 -1.94
C VAL A 438 -5.82 1.53 -2.80
N LEU A 439 -5.25 0.53 -2.14
CA LEU A 439 -4.39 -0.49 -2.73
C LEU A 439 -5.01 -1.89 -2.55
N GLU A 440 -4.75 -2.78 -3.49
CA GLU A 440 -4.96 -4.23 -3.38
C GLU A 440 -6.35 -4.66 -2.89
N ALA A 441 -7.41 -4.00 -3.37
CA ALA A 441 -8.79 -4.37 -3.04
C ALA A 441 -9.35 -5.39 -4.03
N ARG A 442 -9.90 -6.50 -3.53
CA ARG A 442 -10.62 -7.49 -4.35
C ARG A 442 -12.11 -7.28 -4.17
N VAL A 443 -12.84 -7.02 -5.24
CA VAL A 443 -14.27 -6.75 -5.18
C VAL A 443 -15.06 -7.93 -5.73
N TYR A 444 -15.87 -8.53 -4.86
CA TYR A 444 -16.92 -9.48 -5.21
C TYR A 444 -18.27 -8.78 -5.10
N ALA A 445 -18.85 -8.46 -6.24
CA ALA A 445 -20.16 -7.83 -6.33
C ALA A 445 -21.17 -8.85 -6.89
N GLU A 446 -22.35 -8.93 -6.30
CA GLU A 446 -23.43 -9.76 -6.84
C GLU A 446 -23.89 -9.27 -8.23
N THR A 447 -24.68 -10.10 -8.93
CA THR A 447 -25.14 -9.76 -10.28
C THR A 447 -25.96 -8.46 -10.26
N ASN A 448 -25.64 -7.53 -11.15
CA ASN A 448 -26.23 -6.18 -11.26
C ASN A 448 -25.83 -5.16 -10.18
N VAL A 449 -24.95 -5.51 -9.25
CA VAL A 449 -24.42 -4.57 -8.26
C VAL A 449 -23.37 -3.67 -8.89
N LYS A 450 -23.55 -2.35 -8.78
CA LYS A 450 -22.58 -1.34 -9.21
C LYS A 450 -21.70 -0.92 -8.05
N VAL A 451 -20.42 -1.21 -8.17
CA VAL A 451 -19.38 -0.69 -7.28
C VAL A 451 -18.67 0.47 -7.96
N THR A 452 -18.81 1.66 -7.38
CA THR A 452 -18.27 2.93 -7.91
C THR A 452 -17.19 3.50 -7.00
N SER A 453 -16.58 4.62 -7.40
CA SER A 453 -15.59 5.33 -6.60
C SER A 453 -15.70 6.83 -6.83
N SER A 454 -15.36 7.65 -5.83
CA SER A 454 -15.14 9.09 -6.01
C SER A 454 -13.73 9.47 -5.54
N VAL A 455 -12.94 10.00 -6.46
CA VAL A 455 -11.60 10.56 -6.17
C VAL A 455 -11.73 11.94 -5.55
N ASN A 456 -10.66 12.38 -4.88
CA ASN A 456 -10.62 13.72 -4.33
C ASN A 456 -10.73 14.80 -5.41
N PRO A 457 -11.16 16.04 -5.06
CA PRO A 457 -11.35 17.11 -6.04
C PRO A 457 -10.10 17.49 -6.84
N ALA A 458 -8.91 17.22 -6.31
CA ALA A 458 -7.63 17.46 -6.99
C ALA A 458 -7.21 16.31 -7.93
N GLY A 459 -7.95 15.20 -7.97
CA GLY A 459 -7.63 14.02 -8.77
C GLY A 459 -6.41 13.22 -8.30
N THR A 460 -5.89 13.47 -7.08
CA THR A 460 -4.62 12.90 -6.59
C THR A 460 -4.77 11.55 -5.90
N THR A 461 -6.00 11.07 -5.64
CA THR A 461 -6.25 9.76 -5.00
C THR A 461 -5.50 8.63 -5.72
N VAL A 462 -4.62 7.92 -5.01
CA VAL A 462 -3.85 6.82 -5.57
C VAL A 462 -4.67 5.53 -5.52
N ARG A 463 -4.73 4.83 -6.66
CA ARG A 463 -5.53 3.62 -6.86
C ARG A 463 -4.65 2.57 -7.52
N ARG A 464 -4.42 1.42 -6.86
CA ARG A 464 -3.54 0.37 -7.39
C ARG A 464 -4.06 -1.02 -7.04
N GLY A 465 -3.97 -1.96 -7.98
CA GLY A 465 -4.26 -3.37 -7.69
C GLY A 465 -5.71 -3.65 -7.30
N ILE A 466 -6.66 -2.82 -7.73
CA ILE A 466 -8.09 -3.07 -7.52
C ILE A 466 -8.55 -4.06 -8.58
N VAL A 467 -9.09 -5.21 -8.16
CA VAL A 467 -9.49 -6.31 -9.06
C VAL A 467 -10.91 -6.74 -8.74
N GLY A 468 -11.78 -6.90 -9.74
CA GLY A 468 -13.15 -7.39 -9.54
C GLY A 468 -14.10 -6.99 -10.67
N ASN A 469 -15.34 -7.48 -10.61
CA ASN A 469 -16.42 -7.10 -11.56
C ASN A 469 -17.02 -5.73 -11.22
N SER A 470 -16.16 -4.74 -10.97
CA SER A 470 -16.55 -3.38 -10.66
C SER A 470 -16.34 -2.51 -11.91
N ALA A 471 -17.21 -1.53 -12.10
CA ALA A 471 -16.95 -0.41 -13.01
C ALA A 471 -15.82 0.51 -12.47
N ALA A 472 -15.26 0.20 -11.30
CA ALA A 472 -14.07 0.81 -10.74
C ALA A 472 -12.81 0.25 -11.45
N ASN A 473 -12.71 0.55 -12.75
CA ASN A 473 -11.54 0.26 -13.55
C ASN A 473 -10.28 0.75 -12.81
N THR A 474 -9.31 -0.14 -12.60
CA THR A 474 -7.91 0.28 -12.76
C THR A 474 -7.88 1.08 -14.06
N PRO A 475 -7.52 2.38 -14.06
CA PRO A 475 -7.87 3.28 -15.16
C PRO A 475 -7.35 2.82 -16.53
N TYR A 476 -6.43 1.85 -16.53
CA TYR A 476 -5.92 1.23 -17.72
C TYR A 476 -5.92 -0.30 -17.55
N GLY A 477 -6.27 -1.01 -18.63
CA GLY A 477 -6.28 -2.48 -18.67
C GLY A 477 -4.89 -3.09 -18.41
N PRO A 478 -4.80 -4.42 -18.28
CA PRO A 478 -3.51 -5.10 -18.14
C PRO A 478 -2.52 -4.63 -19.21
N GLY A 479 -1.27 -4.37 -18.82
CA GLY A 479 -0.21 -3.92 -19.73
C GLY A 479 -0.04 -2.41 -19.84
N ILE A 480 -0.88 -1.57 -19.23
CA ILE A 480 -0.66 -0.11 -19.23
C ILE A 480 -0.11 0.35 -17.87
N TYR A 481 0.86 1.25 -17.91
CA TYR A 481 1.34 1.98 -16.74
C TYR A 481 1.48 3.46 -17.03
N VAL A 482 1.02 4.31 -16.11
CA VAL A 482 1.19 5.76 -16.18
C VAL A 482 1.73 6.24 -14.83
N PRO A 483 2.98 6.73 -14.76
CA PRO A 483 3.50 7.31 -13.54
C PRO A 483 2.82 8.66 -13.24
N PRO A 484 2.73 9.07 -11.96
CA PRO A 484 2.20 10.38 -11.60
C PRO A 484 2.93 11.52 -12.31
N GLY A 485 2.19 12.45 -12.90
CA GLY A 485 2.75 13.62 -13.59
C GLY A 485 3.18 13.38 -15.03
N TRP A 486 3.03 12.18 -15.58
CA TRP A 486 3.14 11.94 -17.02
C TRP A 486 2.00 12.64 -17.78
N GLY A 487 2.28 13.11 -19.00
CA GLY A 487 1.28 13.69 -19.90
C GLY A 487 1.09 15.20 -19.73
N LYS A 488 1.76 15.82 -18.76
CA LYS A 488 1.63 17.26 -18.47
C LYS A 488 2.00 18.17 -19.66
N PHE A 489 2.91 17.73 -20.52
CA PHE A 489 3.35 18.52 -21.67
C PHE A 489 2.52 18.20 -22.90
N TRP A 490 2.27 16.91 -23.14
CA TRP A 490 1.42 16.43 -24.23
C TRP A 490 0.02 17.02 -24.15
N ALA A 491 -0.63 16.97 -22.98
CA ALA A 491 -2.01 17.47 -22.82
C ALA A 491 -2.11 18.95 -23.17
N ALA A 492 -1.19 19.78 -22.66
CA ALA A 492 -1.17 21.21 -22.96
C ALA A 492 -0.99 21.50 -24.46
N LYS A 493 -0.13 20.73 -25.14
CA LYS A 493 0.10 20.88 -26.59
C LYS A 493 -1.08 20.40 -27.43
N ARG A 494 -1.66 19.25 -27.07
CA ARG A 494 -2.89 18.72 -27.67
C ARG A 494 -4.04 19.71 -27.56
N ASP A 495 -4.23 20.31 -26.40
CA ASP A 495 -5.32 21.25 -26.15
C ASP A 495 -5.13 22.56 -26.95
N ALA A 496 -3.88 23.04 -27.04
CA ALA A 496 -3.54 24.16 -27.93
C ALA A 496 -3.76 23.82 -29.41
N ALA A 497 -3.51 22.58 -29.82
CA ALA A 497 -3.84 22.10 -31.16
C ALA A 497 -5.35 22.06 -31.41
N ALA A 498 -6.13 21.58 -30.44
CA ALA A 498 -7.60 21.59 -30.51
C ALA A 498 -8.17 23.02 -30.61
N ALA A 499 -7.52 23.97 -29.94
CA ALA A 499 -7.85 25.39 -30.04
C ALA A 499 -7.38 26.05 -31.35
N GLY A 500 -6.69 25.31 -32.22
CA GLY A 500 -6.15 25.81 -33.48
C GLY A 500 -4.96 26.77 -33.33
N SER A 501 -4.37 26.88 -32.14
CA SER A 501 -3.33 27.87 -31.81
C SER A 501 -1.90 27.33 -31.89
N ALA A 502 -1.72 26.01 -31.89
CA ALA A 502 -0.41 25.37 -32.01
C ALA A 502 -0.46 24.03 -32.75
N LEU A 503 0.69 23.54 -33.21
CA LEU A 503 0.83 22.18 -33.74
C LEU A 503 1.35 21.27 -32.63
N ALA A 504 0.64 20.17 -32.37
CA ALA A 504 1.08 19.10 -31.46
C ALA A 504 1.69 17.95 -32.29
N ARG A 505 2.96 17.62 -32.03
CA ARG A 505 3.75 16.63 -32.78
C ARG A 505 3.93 15.35 -31.97
N ILE A 506 3.41 14.26 -32.51
CA ILE A 506 3.71 12.90 -32.06
C ILE A 506 4.77 12.31 -32.98
N VAL A 507 5.79 11.69 -32.41
CA VAL A 507 6.83 10.98 -33.14
C VAL A 507 6.86 9.52 -32.68
N THR A 508 6.76 8.60 -33.62
CA THR A 508 6.80 7.16 -33.33
C THR A 508 8.05 6.52 -33.92
N VAL A 509 8.73 5.70 -33.13
CA VAL A 509 9.99 5.03 -33.50
C VAL A 509 9.89 3.54 -33.22
N GLY A 510 10.49 2.72 -34.08
CA GLY A 510 10.63 1.30 -33.84
C GLY A 510 10.78 0.45 -35.10
N GLY A 511 10.36 -0.80 -34.98
CA GLY A 511 10.53 -1.83 -36.00
C GLY A 511 9.37 -1.96 -36.99
N SER A 512 9.22 -3.17 -37.54
CA SER A 512 8.27 -3.50 -38.60
C SER A 512 6.80 -3.22 -38.25
N ALA A 513 6.38 -3.50 -37.01
CA ALA A 513 5.01 -3.22 -36.56
C ALA A 513 4.70 -1.71 -36.60
N THR A 514 5.64 -0.86 -36.19
CA THR A 514 5.45 0.59 -36.22
C THR A 514 5.52 1.15 -37.62
N GLN A 515 6.38 0.60 -38.48
CA GLN A 515 6.40 0.96 -39.90
C GLN A 515 5.07 0.62 -40.61
N GLY A 516 4.31 -0.35 -40.09
CA GLY A 516 3.04 -0.79 -40.68
C GLY A 516 3.18 -1.93 -41.67
N MET A 517 4.17 -2.80 -41.49
CA MET A 517 4.29 -4.01 -42.31
C MET A 517 2.99 -4.82 -42.24
N TYR A 518 2.50 -5.24 -43.42
CA TYR A 518 1.19 -5.82 -43.69
C TYR A 518 -0.06 -5.00 -43.38
N ALA A 519 0.03 -3.71 -43.05
CA ALA A 519 -1.14 -2.84 -43.08
C ALA A 519 -1.66 -2.69 -44.52
N SER A 520 -2.98 -2.58 -44.74
CA SER A 520 -3.54 -2.31 -46.07
C SER A 520 -3.00 -1.00 -46.66
N ASN A 521 -2.68 -0.03 -45.78
CA ASN A 521 -1.92 1.16 -46.10
C ASN A 521 -1.03 1.56 -44.91
N PRO A 522 0.31 1.50 -45.00
CA PRO A 522 1.20 1.77 -43.86
C PRO A 522 1.15 3.23 -43.38
N ARG A 523 0.59 4.16 -44.18
CA ARG A 523 0.44 5.57 -43.78
C ARG A 523 -0.82 5.81 -42.94
N THR A 524 -1.91 5.10 -43.21
CA THR A 524 -3.22 5.37 -42.60
C THR A 524 -3.79 4.22 -41.77
N LYS A 525 -3.26 3.01 -41.93
CA LYS A 525 -3.75 1.77 -41.30
C LYS A 525 -2.73 1.06 -40.42
N SER A 526 -1.48 1.53 -40.42
CA SER A 526 -0.56 1.21 -39.32
C SER A 526 -1.08 1.80 -38.01
N TRP A 527 -0.65 1.28 -36.85
CA TRP A 527 -1.11 1.85 -35.57
C TRP A 527 -0.80 3.35 -35.43
N PRO A 528 0.35 3.90 -35.89
CA PRO A 528 0.55 5.35 -35.91
C PRO A 528 -0.40 6.07 -36.87
N GLY A 529 -0.74 5.47 -38.02
CA GLY A 529 -1.69 6.02 -38.97
C GLY A 529 -3.13 6.06 -38.45
N VAL A 530 -3.53 5.04 -37.70
CA VAL A 530 -4.82 5.00 -36.99
C VAL A 530 -4.85 6.06 -35.89
N LEU A 531 -3.79 6.17 -35.07
CA LEU A 531 -3.67 7.27 -34.09
C LEU A 531 -3.78 8.64 -34.76
N ALA A 532 -3.08 8.84 -35.88
CA ALA A 532 -3.14 10.08 -36.63
C ALA A 532 -4.57 10.40 -37.04
N THR A 533 -5.27 9.44 -37.64
CA THR A 533 -6.65 9.62 -38.10
C THR A 533 -7.58 10.00 -36.94
N THR A 534 -7.52 9.27 -35.82
CA THR A 534 -8.39 9.52 -34.67
C THR A 534 -8.09 10.86 -34.01
N LEU A 535 -6.83 11.14 -33.69
CA LEU A 535 -6.45 12.36 -32.97
C LEU A 535 -6.65 13.62 -33.84
N GLN A 536 -6.44 13.52 -35.15
CA GLN A 536 -6.74 14.64 -36.06
C GLN A 536 -8.24 14.92 -36.18
N GLY A 537 -9.08 13.88 -36.09
CA GLY A 537 -10.52 14.04 -36.02
C GLY A 537 -10.98 14.74 -34.74
N LEU A 538 -10.30 14.48 -33.61
CA LEU A 538 -10.65 15.04 -32.31
C LEU A 538 -10.07 16.44 -32.05
N TYR A 539 -8.82 16.68 -32.46
CA TYR A 539 -8.03 17.86 -32.06
C TYR A 539 -7.50 18.67 -33.25
N GLY A 540 -8.11 18.48 -34.42
CA GLY A 540 -7.74 19.18 -35.65
C GLY A 540 -6.61 18.49 -36.42
N ALA A 541 -6.73 18.49 -37.75
CA ALA A 541 -5.75 17.86 -38.63
C ALA A 541 -4.48 18.71 -38.77
N GLY A 542 -3.35 18.23 -38.24
CA GLY A 542 -2.05 18.92 -38.30
C GLY A 542 -1.18 18.60 -39.52
N GLY A 543 -1.68 17.81 -40.48
CA GLY A 543 -0.95 17.42 -41.70
C GLY A 543 -0.85 15.90 -41.89
N SER A 544 -0.17 15.43 -42.94
CA SER A 544 0.05 13.99 -43.18
C SER A 544 1.23 13.41 -42.39
N GLY A 545 2.02 14.25 -41.73
CA GLY A 545 3.27 13.81 -41.10
C GLY A 545 4.32 13.41 -42.14
N LEU A 546 5.32 12.65 -41.69
CA LEU A 546 6.48 12.24 -42.49
C LEU A 546 6.13 11.04 -43.38
N GLN A 547 6.36 11.15 -44.69
CA GLN A 547 6.53 10.01 -45.57
C GLN A 547 8.02 9.74 -45.75
N GLN A 548 8.49 8.68 -45.10
CA GLN A 548 9.91 8.35 -45.03
C GLN A 548 10.34 7.48 -46.21
N THR A 549 11.62 7.58 -46.58
CA THR A 549 12.24 6.71 -47.59
C THR A 549 12.34 5.24 -47.18
N SER A 550 12.05 4.90 -45.92
CA SER A 550 11.87 3.50 -45.49
C SER A 550 10.65 2.85 -46.18
N LEU A 551 9.71 3.65 -46.67
CA LEU A 551 8.59 3.24 -47.53
C LEU A 551 8.92 3.44 -49.02
N SER A 552 10.14 3.12 -49.46
CA SER A 552 10.53 3.12 -50.88
C SER A 552 10.69 1.70 -51.39
N ALA A 553 10.61 1.52 -52.71
CA ALA A 553 10.89 0.23 -53.33
C ALA A 553 12.32 -0.24 -53.00
N THR A 554 13.29 0.68 -52.89
CA THR A 554 14.67 0.36 -52.50
C THR A 554 14.78 -0.39 -51.17
N VAL A 555 13.97 -0.02 -50.18
CA VAL A 555 14.03 -0.62 -48.84
C VAL A 555 13.09 -1.82 -48.72
N LEU A 556 11.92 -1.76 -49.36
CA LEU A 556 10.87 -2.77 -49.22
C LEU A 556 11.01 -3.95 -50.19
N ALA A 557 11.77 -3.83 -51.29
CA ALA A 557 11.86 -4.87 -52.32
C ALA A 557 12.50 -6.19 -51.84
N SER A 558 13.30 -6.17 -50.77
CA SER A 558 13.86 -7.38 -50.17
C SER A 558 12.90 -8.14 -49.26
N GLY A 559 11.74 -7.54 -48.95
CA GLY A 559 10.70 -8.14 -48.11
C GLY A 559 9.67 -8.88 -48.95
N ASP A 560 8.45 -8.35 -48.98
CA ASP A 560 7.28 -8.99 -49.58
C ASP A 560 6.83 -8.23 -50.84
N ALA A 561 7.05 -8.84 -52.01
CA ALA A 561 6.73 -8.23 -53.30
C ALA A 561 5.22 -7.96 -53.47
N ALA A 562 4.35 -8.80 -52.90
CA ALA A 562 2.90 -8.60 -52.98
C ALA A 562 2.47 -7.40 -52.12
N ALA A 563 3.03 -7.28 -50.92
CA ALA A 563 2.79 -6.13 -50.06
C ALA A 563 3.30 -4.82 -50.69
N LEU A 564 4.51 -4.83 -51.26
CA LEU A 564 5.06 -3.68 -51.98
C LEU A 564 4.13 -3.23 -53.13
N ALA A 565 3.69 -4.17 -53.97
CA ALA A 565 2.77 -3.86 -55.07
C ALA A 565 1.46 -3.23 -54.56
N ALA A 566 0.86 -3.81 -53.51
CA ALA A 566 -0.36 -3.28 -52.90
C ALA A 566 -0.17 -1.86 -52.35
N TRP A 567 0.94 -1.60 -51.65
CA TRP A 567 1.24 -0.27 -51.12
C TRP A 567 1.56 0.77 -52.19
N THR A 568 2.19 0.35 -53.30
CA THR A 568 2.37 1.21 -54.47
C THR A 568 1.03 1.60 -55.06
N THR A 569 0.10 0.66 -55.24
CA THR A 569 -1.27 0.97 -55.69
C THR A 569 -2.01 1.88 -54.72
N ALA A 570 -1.81 1.71 -53.42
CA ALA A 570 -2.40 2.55 -52.37
C ALA A 570 -1.75 3.95 -52.24
N GLY A 571 -0.72 4.27 -53.04
CA GLY A 571 -0.01 5.56 -52.98
C GLY A 571 0.79 5.76 -51.69
N ALA A 572 1.10 4.68 -50.97
CA ALA A 572 1.83 4.73 -49.70
C ALA A 572 3.35 4.72 -49.88
N VAL A 573 3.83 4.24 -51.03
CA VAL A 573 5.26 4.08 -51.35
C VAL A 573 5.81 5.34 -52.01
N VAL A 574 7.04 5.69 -51.66
CA VAL A 574 7.83 6.73 -52.36
C VAL A 574 8.19 6.20 -53.75
N THR A 575 7.65 6.81 -54.80
CA THR A 575 7.94 6.39 -56.17
C THR A 575 9.30 6.94 -56.59
N GLN A 576 10.06 6.16 -57.36
CA GLN A 576 11.45 6.50 -57.68
C GLN A 576 11.77 6.31 -59.16
N THR A 577 12.66 7.13 -59.69
CA THR A 577 13.34 6.91 -60.98
C THR A 577 14.85 6.80 -60.73
N GLY A 578 15.53 6.01 -61.57
CA GLY A 578 16.93 5.64 -61.35
C GLY A 578 17.11 4.60 -60.23
N THR A 579 18.36 4.20 -60.00
CA THR A 579 18.73 3.20 -59.01
C THR A 579 19.17 3.87 -57.72
N TRP A 580 18.26 3.93 -56.75
CA TRP A 580 18.56 4.44 -55.41
C TRP A 580 19.09 3.31 -54.52
N LEU A 581 20.01 3.65 -53.62
CA LEU A 581 20.62 2.70 -52.68
C LEU A 581 20.33 3.13 -51.25
N GLN A 582 20.13 2.17 -50.35
CA GLN A 582 19.98 2.45 -48.93
C GLN A 582 21.34 2.82 -48.31
N GLY A 583 21.36 3.89 -47.52
CA GLY A 583 22.54 4.27 -46.77
C GLY A 583 22.90 3.27 -45.66
N GLY A 584 24.19 3.01 -45.45
CA GLY A 584 24.65 2.13 -44.36
C GLY A 584 24.57 2.76 -42.96
N SER A 585 24.61 4.09 -42.87
CA SER A 585 24.51 4.84 -41.62
C SER A 585 23.07 5.07 -41.19
N LYS A 586 22.82 5.13 -39.89
CA LYS A 586 21.49 5.33 -39.30
C LYS A 586 21.08 6.79 -39.26
N TYR A 587 21.10 7.46 -40.42
CA TYR A 587 20.92 8.91 -40.48
C TYR A 587 19.48 9.38 -40.70
N GLY A 588 19.15 10.52 -40.10
CA GLY A 588 17.91 11.28 -40.32
C GLY A 588 16.66 10.63 -39.73
N PRO A 589 15.49 11.31 -39.86
CA PRO A 589 14.23 10.80 -39.36
C PRO A 589 13.99 9.34 -39.73
N GLY A 590 13.78 8.53 -38.70
CA GLY A 590 13.59 7.08 -38.76
C GLY A 590 14.81 6.25 -39.18
N ALA A 591 16.01 6.77 -38.91
CA ALA A 591 17.28 6.06 -39.04
C ALA A 591 17.52 5.45 -40.44
N ASN A 592 17.02 6.13 -41.48
CA ASN A 592 17.09 5.68 -42.86
C ASN A 592 17.16 6.85 -43.84
N TYR A 593 18.03 6.70 -44.83
CA TYR A 593 18.04 7.50 -46.05
C TYR A 593 18.36 6.62 -47.24
N ILE A 594 17.98 7.07 -48.43
CA ILE A 594 18.41 6.50 -49.70
C ILE A 594 19.20 7.54 -50.49
N TYR A 595 20.13 7.10 -51.33
CA TYR A 595 20.98 7.99 -52.12
C TYR A 595 21.13 7.55 -53.57
N ASN A 596 21.48 8.50 -54.42
CA ASN A 596 21.72 8.30 -55.85
C ASN A 596 22.69 9.38 -56.37
N ASP A 597 23.55 9.00 -57.31
CA ASP A 597 24.60 9.81 -57.94
C ASP A 597 24.33 10.13 -59.43
N VAL A 598 23.20 9.67 -59.97
CA VAL A 598 22.80 9.91 -61.35
C VAL A 598 21.93 11.16 -61.44
N THR A 599 22.48 12.20 -62.09
CA THR A 599 21.77 13.45 -62.41
C THR A 599 20.37 13.16 -62.99
N GLY A 600 19.35 13.81 -62.45
CA GLY A 600 17.97 13.70 -62.92
C GLY A 600 17.15 12.57 -62.29
N SER A 601 17.76 11.66 -61.52
CA SER A 601 17.01 10.65 -60.75
C SER A 601 16.07 11.31 -59.73
N THR A 602 14.89 10.75 -59.54
CA THR A 602 13.84 11.36 -58.70
C THR A 602 13.31 10.44 -57.61
N LEU A 603 12.81 11.05 -56.54
CA LEU A 603 11.92 10.48 -55.54
C LEU A 603 10.66 11.34 -55.49
N THR A 604 9.48 10.72 -55.46
CA THR A 604 8.20 11.45 -55.37
C THR A 604 7.45 11.03 -54.12
N PHE A 605 7.04 12.04 -53.36
CA PHE A 605 6.37 11.93 -52.08
C PHE A 605 4.98 12.56 -52.14
N LYS A 606 4.13 12.19 -51.19
CA LYS A 606 2.80 12.71 -50.92
C LYS A 606 2.79 13.37 -49.54
N ALA A 607 2.58 14.68 -49.51
CA ALA A 607 2.60 15.47 -48.28
C ALA A 607 1.36 16.35 -48.20
N ARG A 608 0.55 16.22 -47.15
CA ARG A 608 -0.66 17.03 -46.92
C ARG A 608 -0.41 18.09 -45.86
N GLY A 609 -0.70 19.34 -46.19
CA GLY A 609 -0.65 20.47 -45.26
C GLY A 609 -0.15 21.75 -45.93
N THR A 610 -0.16 22.86 -45.19
CA THR A 610 0.28 24.17 -45.69
C THR A 610 1.79 24.39 -45.63
N ILE A 611 2.51 23.43 -45.04
CA ILE A 611 3.96 23.41 -44.86
C ILE A 611 4.48 22.05 -45.33
N VAL A 612 5.47 22.06 -46.22
CA VAL A 612 6.23 20.88 -46.63
C VAL A 612 7.65 20.99 -46.09
N ARG A 613 8.19 19.91 -45.52
CA ARG A 613 9.60 19.83 -45.14
C ARG A 613 10.29 18.68 -45.83
N ILE A 614 11.44 18.94 -46.44
CA ILE A 614 12.27 17.94 -47.11
C ILE A 614 13.54 17.74 -46.28
N PHE A 615 13.85 16.49 -45.95
CA PHE A 615 14.98 16.12 -45.10
C PHE A 615 16.07 15.43 -45.93
N THR A 616 17.27 16.01 -45.97
CA THR A 616 18.45 15.44 -46.64
C THR A 616 19.63 15.27 -45.70
N VAL A 617 20.55 14.37 -46.04
CA VAL A 617 21.84 14.25 -45.36
C VAL A 617 22.86 15.12 -46.10
N VAL A 618 23.52 16.02 -45.37
CA VAL A 618 24.55 16.94 -45.88
C VAL A 618 25.91 16.69 -45.22
N GLY A 619 26.93 17.48 -45.55
CA GLY A 619 28.23 17.46 -44.87
C GLY A 619 29.25 16.50 -45.47
N SER A 620 28.94 15.20 -45.55
CA SER A 620 29.93 14.19 -45.97
C SER A 620 30.32 14.31 -47.46
N GLY A 621 31.44 14.97 -47.75
CA GLY A 621 31.95 15.19 -49.10
C GLY A 621 31.20 16.29 -49.88
N THR A 622 31.54 16.46 -51.16
CA THR A 622 30.78 17.34 -52.06
C THR A 622 29.51 16.62 -52.51
N ARG A 623 28.35 17.28 -52.35
CA ARG A 623 27.04 16.74 -52.73
C ARG A 623 26.46 17.56 -53.87
N PRO A 624 25.73 16.96 -54.82
CA PRO A 624 25.02 17.72 -55.83
C PRO A 624 23.91 18.53 -55.16
N ALA A 625 23.45 19.61 -55.81
CA ALA A 625 22.27 20.33 -55.33
C ALA A 625 21.05 19.38 -55.30
N MET A 626 20.20 19.56 -54.29
CA MET A 626 18.87 18.97 -54.29
C MET A 626 17.95 19.86 -55.12
N LEU A 627 17.36 19.30 -56.17
CA LEU A 627 16.27 19.97 -56.88
C LEU A 627 14.94 19.49 -56.28
N TYR A 628 13.96 20.37 -56.14
CA TYR A 628 12.60 19.98 -55.78
C TYR A 628 11.53 20.70 -56.60
N SER A 629 10.40 20.04 -56.83
CA SER A 629 9.20 20.65 -57.41
C SER A 629 7.96 20.21 -56.65
N ILE A 630 6.97 21.09 -56.50
CA ILE A 630 5.69 20.80 -55.86
C ILE A 630 4.58 20.95 -56.91
N ASP A 631 3.73 19.94 -57.02
CA ASP A 631 2.53 19.94 -57.88
C ASP A 631 2.81 20.27 -59.36
N GLY A 632 3.96 19.81 -59.87
CA GLY A 632 4.36 20.02 -61.25
C GLY A 632 4.95 21.41 -61.55
N ALA A 633 5.21 22.23 -60.51
CA ALA A 633 5.94 23.49 -60.66
C ALA A 633 7.38 23.28 -61.16
N ALA A 634 8.06 24.38 -61.51
CA ALA A 634 9.46 24.33 -61.91
C ALA A 634 10.37 23.89 -60.76
N ASP A 635 11.50 23.25 -61.10
CA ASP A 635 12.50 22.82 -60.12
C ASP A 635 13.12 24.03 -59.40
N VAL A 636 13.18 23.94 -58.07
CA VAL A 636 13.93 24.85 -57.19
C VAL A 636 15.19 24.16 -56.73
N SER A 637 16.34 24.83 -56.87
CA SER A 637 17.65 24.29 -56.49
C SER A 637 18.02 24.68 -55.06
N VAL A 638 18.41 23.68 -54.26
CA VAL A 638 18.86 23.85 -52.87
C VAL A 638 20.27 23.29 -52.72
N ALA A 639 21.20 24.17 -52.35
CA ALA A 639 22.58 23.79 -52.09
C ALA A 639 22.67 22.80 -50.92
N GLN A 640 23.51 21.77 -51.08
CA GLN A 640 23.82 20.77 -50.06
C GLN A 640 25.22 21.07 -49.49
N PRO A 641 25.34 21.71 -48.31
CA PRO A 641 26.63 22.13 -47.76
C PRO A 641 27.56 20.93 -47.48
N SER A 642 28.87 21.17 -47.62
CA SER A 642 29.94 20.24 -47.22
C SER A 642 30.33 20.43 -45.74
N GLY A 643 31.07 19.47 -45.17
CA GLY A 643 31.56 19.50 -43.78
C GLY A 643 31.21 18.25 -42.95
N THR A 644 30.84 18.46 -41.70
CA THR A 644 30.39 17.40 -40.80
C THR A 644 29.02 16.89 -41.24
N ALA A 645 28.80 15.57 -41.24
CA ALA A 645 27.52 15.01 -41.67
C ALA A 645 26.39 15.58 -40.80
N ALA A 646 25.29 16.04 -41.41
CA ALA A 646 24.18 16.64 -40.68
C ALA A 646 22.86 16.44 -41.44
N ILE A 647 21.74 16.75 -40.79
CA ILE A 647 20.43 16.77 -41.44
C ILE A 647 20.11 18.21 -41.86
N GLN A 648 19.86 18.41 -43.15
CA GLN A 648 19.33 19.66 -43.66
C GLN A 648 17.82 19.54 -43.83
N THR A 649 17.10 20.50 -43.26
CA THR A 649 15.64 20.61 -43.41
C THR A 649 15.33 21.79 -44.33
N THR A 650 14.78 21.50 -45.51
CA THR A 650 14.25 22.52 -46.42
C THR A 650 12.77 22.72 -46.11
N THR A 651 12.37 23.90 -45.63
CA THR A 651 10.97 24.21 -45.30
C THR A 651 10.34 25.08 -46.39
N ILE A 652 9.21 24.61 -46.92
CA ILE A 652 8.37 25.32 -47.88
C ILE A 652 7.05 25.63 -47.19
N SER A 653 6.64 26.90 -47.19
CA SER A 653 5.41 27.38 -46.54
C SER A 653 4.53 28.13 -47.54
N GLY A 654 3.31 28.48 -47.11
CA GLY A 654 2.35 29.21 -47.95
C GLY A 654 1.64 28.32 -48.97
N LEU A 655 1.68 27.00 -48.78
CA LEU A 655 0.94 26.04 -49.60
C LEU A 655 -0.53 25.99 -49.19
N SER A 656 -1.39 25.55 -50.11
CA SER A 656 -2.78 25.24 -49.81
C SER A 656 -2.88 23.99 -48.94
N ASP A 657 -3.95 23.85 -48.16
CA ASP A 657 -4.16 22.67 -47.32
C ASP A 657 -4.73 21.49 -48.12
N ILE A 658 -3.92 20.94 -49.03
CA ILE A 658 -4.26 19.78 -49.87
C ILE A 658 -3.14 18.74 -49.79
N GLU A 659 -3.33 17.58 -50.42
CA GLU A 659 -2.23 16.66 -50.65
C GLU A 659 -1.37 17.12 -51.84
N HIS A 660 -0.11 17.42 -51.55
CA HIS A 660 0.89 17.83 -52.53
C HIS A 660 1.68 16.64 -53.06
N THR A 661 2.05 16.72 -54.33
CA THR A 661 3.05 15.84 -54.95
C THR A 661 4.40 16.54 -54.92
N VAL A 662 5.32 16.03 -54.09
CA VAL A 662 6.65 16.60 -53.89
C VAL A 662 7.68 15.73 -54.60
N VAL A 663 8.30 16.23 -55.66
CA VAL A 663 9.37 15.54 -56.37
C VAL A 663 10.69 16.10 -55.88
N VAL A 664 11.58 15.22 -55.41
CA VAL A 664 12.97 15.51 -55.07
C VAL A 664 13.86 14.88 -56.14
N LYS A 665 14.80 15.64 -56.68
CA LYS A 665 15.59 15.27 -57.86
C LYS A 665 17.07 15.53 -57.63
N VAL A 666 17.91 14.61 -58.10
CA VAL A 666 19.37 14.75 -58.09
C VAL A 666 19.76 15.84 -59.09
N GLY A 667 20.38 16.92 -58.61
CA GLY A 667 20.97 17.94 -59.47
C GLY A 667 22.18 17.44 -60.26
N THR A 668 22.88 18.33 -60.94
CA THR A 668 24.08 17.97 -61.71
C THR A 668 25.14 17.35 -60.79
N THR A 669 25.55 16.13 -61.13
CA THR A 669 26.54 15.35 -60.38
C THR A 669 27.90 15.32 -61.08
N SER A 670 28.96 15.19 -60.29
CA SER A 670 30.30 14.77 -60.73
C SER A 670 30.69 13.47 -60.03
N THR A 671 31.74 12.79 -60.48
CA THR A 671 32.22 11.54 -59.88
C THR A 671 32.38 11.67 -58.36
N GLY A 672 31.74 10.77 -57.61
CA GLY A 672 31.78 10.72 -56.14
C GLY A 672 30.76 11.61 -55.42
N GLN A 673 29.89 12.33 -56.15
CA GLN A 673 28.83 13.15 -55.56
C GLN A 673 27.49 12.41 -55.57
N PHE A 674 26.75 12.43 -54.46
CA PHE A 674 25.42 11.82 -54.35
C PHE A 674 24.47 12.65 -53.49
N LEU A 675 23.19 12.65 -53.87
CA LEU A 675 22.11 13.22 -53.06
C LEU A 675 21.61 12.14 -52.09
N SER A 676 21.43 12.47 -50.82
CA SER A 676 20.88 11.57 -49.80
C SER A 676 19.59 12.15 -49.23
N VAL A 677 18.49 11.41 -49.31
CA VAL A 677 17.15 11.86 -48.92
C VAL A 677 16.61 10.95 -47.82
N CYS A 678 16.10 11.53 -46.74
CA CYS A 678 15.50 10.81 -45.62
C CYS A 678 13.99 10.67 -45.77
N GLY A 679 13.32 11.75 -46.21
CA GLY A 679 11.86 11.78 -46.42
C GLY A 679 11.30 13.19 -46.58
N VAL A 680 9.97 13.28 -46.66
CA VAL A 680 9.23 14.54 -46.77
C VAL A 680 8.06 14.55 -45.78
N SER A 681 7.88 15.61 -45.00
CA SER A 681 6.70 15.79 -44.16
C SER A 681 5.73 16.83 -44.71
N GLY A 682 4.43 16.59 -44.50
CA GLY A 682 3.36 17.56 -44.68
C GLY A 682 2.76 17.95 -43.33
N GLU A 683 2.74 19.24 -43.04
CA GLU A 683 2.34 19.82 -41.76
C GLU A 683 1.46 21.07 -41.95
N LYS A 684 0.76 21.46 -40.89
CA LYS A 684 0.05 22.74 -40.78
C LYS A 684 0.64 23.57 -39.64
N ALA A 685 0.17 24.81 -39.50
CA ALA A 685 0.51 25.66 -38.36
C ALA A 685 -0.12 25.18 -37.05
N SER A 686 -1.25 24.47 -37.11
CA SER A 686 -1.95 23.93 -35.94
C SER A 686 -2.62 22.58 -36.17
N GLY A 687 -3.06 21.93 -35.10
CA GLY A 687 -3.65 20.58 -35.09
C GLY A 687 -2.68 19.51 -34.60
N VAL A 688 -3.07 18.23 -34.66
CA VAL A 688 -2.22 17.09 -34.30
C VAL A 688 -1.56 16.50 -35.54
N VAL A 689 -0.25 16.28 -35.51
CA VAL A 689 0.48 15.53 -36.55
C VAL A 689 1.20 14.35 -35.92
N VAL A 690 1.17 13.21 -36.62
CA VAL A 690 1.89 12.00 -36.21
C VAL A 690 2.92 11.67 -37.26
N HIS A 691 4.17 11.60 -36.86
CA HIS A 691 5.29 11.19 -37.71
C HIS A 691 5.61 9.72 -37.43
N ASN A 692 5.54 8.89 -38.46
CA ASN A 692 5.98 7.52 -38.41
C ASN A 692 7.42 7.43 -38.91
N CYS A 693 8.36 7.27 -37.98
CA CYS A 693 9.79 7.24 -38.22
C CYS A 693 10.35 5.84 -37.90
N ALA A 694 9.63 4.80 -38.32
CA ALA A 694 10.04 3.43 -38.10
C ALA A 694 10.74 2.81 -39.31
N LEU A 695 11.54 1.79 -39.03
CA LEU A 695 12.31 1.03 -40.00
C LEU A 695 12.11 -0.47 -39.70
N ALA A 696 11.61 -1.24 -40.67
CA ALA A 696 11.56 -2.69 -40.54
C ALA A 696 12.93 -3.27 -40.18
N GLY A 697 12.92 -4.25 -39.28
CA GLY A 697 14.16 -4.85 -38.75
C GLY A 697 14.92 -4.00 -37.72
N ALA A 698 14.47 -2.79 -37.38
CA ALA A 698 15.15 -1.98 -36.36
C ALA A 698 15.17 -2.68 -34.99
N THR A 699 16.31 -2.57 -34.33
CA THR A 699 16.58 -3.00 -32.95
C THR A 699 16.73 -1.78 -32.04
N SER A 700 16.83 -2.01 -30.74
CA SER A 700 17.07 -0.94 -29.76
C SER A 700 18.35 -0.15 -30.04
N ALA A 701 19.40 -0.85 -30.51
CA ALA A 701 20.67 -0.24 -30.89
C ALA A 701 20.55 0.69 -32.11
N THR A 702 19.51 0.53 -32.95
CA THR A 702 19.24 1.42 -34.10
C THR A 702 18.98 2.85 -33.64
N PHE A 703 18.37 3.02 -32.47
CA PHE A 703 18.02 4.31 -31.88
C PHE A 703 18.86 4.67 -30.64
N GLY A 704 19.67 3.74 -30.13
CA GLY A 704 20.38 3.84 -28.85
C GLY A 704 21.69 4.63 -28.86
N LEU A 705 21.81 5.69 -29.66
CA LEU A 705 23.01 6.55 -29.72
C LEU A 705 22.76 7.89 -28.99
N ASN A 706 23.59 8.18 -27.98
CA ASN A 706 23.47 9.34 -27.06
C ASN A 706 24.64 10.35 -27.21
N ALA A 707 25.22 10.48 -28.39
CA ALA A 707 26.40 11.33 -28.54
C ALA A 707 26.00 12.78 -28.83
N SER A 708 25.85 13.59 -27.78
CA SER A 708 25.76 15.06 -27.86
C SER A 708 26.94 15.72 -28.59
N ALA A 709 28.07 15.01 -28.74
CA ALA A 709 29.29 15.50 -29.37
C ALA A 709 29.52 15.02 -30.83
N SER A 710 28.69 14.11 -31.36
CA SER A 710 28.75 13.72 -32.77
C SER A 710 27.48 14.12 -33.48
N LEU A 711 27.48 15.35 -33.99
CA LEU A 711 26.49 15.93 -34.90
C LEU A 711 26.28 15.13 -36.20
N ASN A 712 26.92 13.96 -36.37
CA ASN A 712 26.76 13.02 -37.47
C ASN A 712 25.46 12.21 -37.33
N ALA A 713 24.34 12.90 -37.50
CA ALA A 713 23.12 12.47 -38.17
C ALA A 713 22.26 11.31 -37.62
N VAL A 714 22.54 10.63 -36.50
CA VAL A 714 21.62 9.58 -35.99
C VAL A 714 20.42 10.16 -35.23
N TRP A 715 19.22 9.86 -35.73
CA TRP A 715 17.98 10.44 -35.23
C TRP A 715 17.49 9.81 -33.94
N ASN A 716 17.35 10.66 -32.92
CA ASN A 716 17.04 10.31 -31.54
C ASN A 716 16.06 11.30 -30.89
N GLY A 717 15.31 12.07 -31.70
CA GLY A 717 14.54 13.23 -31.23
C GLY A 717 15.45 14.46 -31.00
N GLY A 718 14.86 15.64 -30.77
CA GLY A 718 15.61 16.84 -30.38
C GLY A 718 15.59 18.01 -31.38
N VAL A 719 16.71 18.75 -31.50
CA VAL A 719 16.77 20.08 -32.17
C VAL A 719 16.37 20.03 -33.65
N ASP A 720 16.70 18.93 -34.34
CA ASP A 720 16.49 18.80 -35.78
C ASP A 720 15.09 18.28 -36.13
N PHE A 721 14.37 17.68 -35.17
CA PHE A 721 13.02 17.15 -35.34
C PHE A 721 12.27 17.12 -34.00
N PRO A 722 11.86 18.28 -33.45
CA PRO A 722 11.24 18.37 -32.13
C PRO A 722 9.86 17.72 -32.10
N CYS A 723 9.51 17.13 -30.96
CA CYS A 723 8.19 16.54 -30.71
C CYS A 723 7.66 16.92 -29.33
N ASP A 724 6.35 16.88 -29.16
CA ASP A 724 5.68 17.08 -27.88
C ASP A 724 5.44 15.73 -27.17
N LEU A 725 5.34 14.65 -27.96
CA LEU A 725 5.23 13.28 -27.51
C LEU A 725 6.06 12.33 -28.38
N ALA A 726 6.85 11.46 -27.75
CA ALA A 726 7.58 10.39 -28.42
C ALA A 726 7.08 9.00 -28.00
N ILE A 727 6.94 8.07 -28.95
CA ILE A 727 6.52 6.69 -28.69
C ILE A 727 7.57 5.73 -29.23
N TYR A 728 8.13 4.90 -28.34
CA TYR A 728 9.17 3.93 -28.64
C TYR A 728 8.64 2.51 -28.70
N THR A 729 9.05 1.73 -29.70
CA THR A 729 8.53 0.37 -29.92
C THR A 729 9.55 -0.67 -30.41
N ALA A 730 10.86 -0.39 -30.40
CA ALA A 730 11.85 -1.38 -30.83
C ALA A 730 12.03 -2.47 -29.75
N GLY A 731 12.04 -3.74 -30.15
CA GLY A 731 12.15 -4.87 -29.22
C GLY A 731 12.05 -6.25 -29.88
N PRO A 732 11.08 -6.53 -30.77
CA PRO A 732 10.94 -7.86 -31.36
C PRO A 732 12.20 -8.36 -32.09
N ASN A 733 12.89 -7.48 -32.81
CA ASN A 733 14.15 -7.82 -33.48
C ASN A 733 15.33 -7.99 -32.49
N ASP A 734 15.31 -7.27 -31.35
CA ASP A 734 16.30 -7.47 -30.27
C ASP A 734 16.16 -8.87 -29.68
N ALA A 735 14.93 -9.32 -29.44
CA ALA A 735 14.65 -10.65 -28.90
C ALA A 735 15.05 -11.76 -29.89
N ALA A 736 14.72 -11.58 -31.19
CA ALA A 736 15.17 -12.49 -32.24
C ALA A 736 16.71 -12.55 -32.35
N ALA A 737 17.39 -11.44 -32.08
CA ALA A 737 18.85 -11.34 -32.02
C ALA A 737 19.46 -11.76 -30.66
N ASN A 738 18.65 -12.27 -29.72
CA ASN A 738 19.04 -12.65 -28.37
C ASN A 738 19.75 -11.53 -27.57
N THR A 739 19.28 -10.29 -27.72
CA THR A 739 19.78 -9.16 -26.93
C THR A 739 19.28 -9.29 -25.50
N THR A 740 20.14 -9.06 -24.51
CA THR A 740 19.73 -9.13 -23.09
C THR A 740 18.82 -7.95 -22.72
N GLY A 741 17.97 -8.13 -21.71
CA GLY A 741 17.11 -7.06 -21.19
C GLY A 741 17.90 -5.82 -20.76
N ASP A 742 19.08 -5.99 -20.19
CA ASP A 742 19.93 -4.88 -19.75
C ASP A 742 20.55 -4.10 -20.92
N VAL A 743 20.97 -4.78 -21.99
CA VAL A 743 21.48 -4.12 -23.21
C VAL A 743 20.34 -3.36 -23.90
N TRP A 744 19.17 -3.97 -24.00
CA TRP A 744 17.97 -3.31 -24.52
C TRP A 744 17.65 -2.05 -23.69
N ALA A 745 17.56 -2.18 -22.37
CA ALA A 745 17.26 -1.07 -21.47
C ALA A 745 18.30 0.05 -21.55
N ALA A 746 19.58 -0.28 -21.66
CA ALA A 746 20.65 0.71 -21.83
C ALA A 746 20.51 1.50 -23.13
N ASN A 747 20.13 0.84 -24.23
CA ASN A 747 19.88 1.51 -25.51
C ASN A 747 18.63 2.39 -25.45
N VAL A 748 17.55 1.92 -24.83
CA VAL A 748 16.32 2.72 -24.63
C VAL A 748 16.60 3.94 -23.75
N ALA A 749 17.36 3.79 -22.67
CA ALA A 749 17.74 4.91 -21.80
C ALA A 749 18.58 5.96 -22.54
N LYS A 750 19.51 5.54 -23.41
CA LYS A 750 20.26 6.45 -24.29
C LYS A 750 19.34 7.24 -25.21
N TRP A 751 18.33 6.58 -25.79
CA TRP A 751 17.33 7.24 -26.63
C TRP A 751 16.44 8.21 -25.83
N ILE A 752 15.93 7.81 -24.65
CA ILE A 752 15.13 8.68 -23.77
C ILE A 752 15.90 9.96 -23.43
N LYS A 753 17.18 9.83 -23.04
CA LYS A 753 18.04 10.97 -22.73
C LYS A 753 18.23 11.86 -23.93
N ALA A 754 18.44 11.30 -25.11
CA ALA A 754 18.53 12.10 -26.32
C ALA A 754 17.24 12.90 -26.59
N VAL A 755 16.07 12.27 -26.53
CA VAL A 755 14.77 12.95 -26.75
C VAL A 755 14.58 14.11 -25.78
N ARG A 756 14.95 13.94 -24.51
CA ARG A 756 14.70 14.94 -23.46
C ARG A 756 15.78 15.98 -23.28
N ASP A 757 17.03 15.57 -23.39
CA ASP A 757 18.18 16.38 -23.00
C ASP A 757 18.88 17.01 -24.21
N THR A 758 18.52 16.61 -25.44
CA THR A 758 19.01 17.22 -26.67
C THR A 758 17.85 17.85 -27.42
N GLY A 759 17.83 19.17 -27.61
CA GLY A 759 16.66 19.82 -28.21
C GLY A 759 16.45 21.28 -27.84
N ALA A 760 15.51 21.93 -28.53
CA ALA A 760 14.97 23.23 -28.15
C ALA A 760 13.87 23.12 -27.06
N ALA A 761 13.33 21.91 -26.85
CA ALA A 761 12.29 21.59 -25.87
C ALA A 761 12.85 20.73 -24.73
N VAL A 762 13.99 21.15 -24.16
CA VAL A 762 14.70 20.38 -23.12
C VAL A 762 13.78 20.09 -21.94
N GLY A 763 13.52 18.80 -21.67
CA GLY A 763 12.67 18.34 -20.57
C GLY A 763 11.15 18.37 -20.83
N ASP A 764 10.68 18.96 -21.93
CA ASP A 764 9.26 19.22 -22.21
C ASP A 764 8.64 18.23 -23.22
N THR A 765 9.14 16.98 -23.24
CA THR A 765 8.61 15.91 -24.10
C THR A 765 8.14 14.72 -23.25
N ASP A 766 6.86 14.39 -23.37
CA ASP A 766 6.30 13.18 -22.80
C ASP A 766 6.70 11.96 -23.65
N ILE A 767 6.89 10.81 -22.99
CA ILE A 767 7.37 9.58 -23.66
C ILE A 767 6.46 8.40 -23.30
N ILE A 768 6.14 7.59 -24.29
CA ILE A 768 5.54 6.26 -24.13
C ILE A 768 6.55 5.20 -24.55
N LEU A 769 6.85 4.27 -23.64
CA LEU A 769 7.56 3.03 -23.95
C LEU A 769 6.54 1.95 -24.23
N ALA A 770 6.37 1.56 -25.48
CA ALA A 770 5.44 0.51 -25.85
C ALA A 770 6.17 -0.75 -26.30
N THR A 771 5.76 -1.91 -25.80
CA THR A 771 6.37 -3.20 -26.16
C THR A 771 5.41 -3.96 -27.08
N PRO A 772 5.66 -3.98 -28.42
CA PRO A 772 4.83 -4.71 -29.37
C PRO A 772 4.67 -6.18 -28.98
N HIS A 773 3.61 -6.84 -29.44
CA HIS A 773 3.59 -8.29 -29.32
C HIS A 773 4.67 -8.87 -30.24
N LEU A 774 5.56 -9.69 -29.68
CA LEU A 774 6.70 -10.27 -30.42
C LEU A 774 6.31 -11.41 -31.41
N GLY A 775 5.02 -11.69 -31.53
CA GLY A 775 4.48 -12.95 -32.03
C GLY A 775 5.26 -14.20 -31.61
N THR A 776 5.89 -14.90 -32.55
CA THR A 776 6.70 -16.12 -32.34
C THR A 776 8.20 -15.88 -32.52
N HIS A 777 8.69 -14.64 -32.46
CA HIS A 777 10.10 -14.29 -32.70
C HIS A 777 11.07 -14.56 -31.53
N ASP A 778 10.59 -14.98 -30.36
CA ASP A 778 11.41 -15.30 -29.18
C ASP A 778 11.05 -16.68 -28.64
N VAL A 779 11.40 -17.70 -29.40
CA VAL A 779 11.13 -19.11 -29.05
C VAL A 779 12.33 -19.80 -28.38
N THR A 780 13.50 -19.16 -28.39
CA THR A 780 14.75 -19.79 -27.93
C THR A 780 15.11 -19.39 -26.51
N ASN A 781 15.00 -18.11 -26.17
CA ASN A 781 15.62 -17.58 -24.95
C ASN A 781 14.66 -16.86 -24.01
N PHE A 782 13.42 -16.63 -24.43
CA PHE A 782 12.37 -15.96 -23.67
C PHE A 782 12.95 -14.70 -22.99
N LYS A 783 13.41 -13.74 -23.79
CA LYS A 783 13.94 -12.44 -23.34
C LYS A 783 12.86 -11.37 -23.23
N TYR A 784 11.72 -11.55 -23.88
CA TYR A 784 10.74 -10.48 -23.99
C TYR A 784 10.09 -10.09 -22.66
N GLN A 785 9.99 -10.99 -21.68
CA GLN A 785 9.58 -10.63 -20.32
C GLN A 785 10.57 -9.67 -19.65
N ASP A 786 11.87 -9.83 -19.90
CA ASP A 786 12.89 -8.94 -19.37
C ASP A 786 12.68 -7.51 -19.91
N TYR A 787 12.26 -7.38 -21.18
CA TYR A 787 12.01 -6.07 -21.80
C TYR A 787 10.76 -5.42 -21.19
N ALA A 788 9.70 -6.20 -20.94
CA ALA A 788 8.49 -5.72 -20.28
C ALA A 788 8.78 -5.22 -18.85
N GLU A 789 9.57 -5.96 -18.06
CA GLU A 789 9.99 -5.54 -16.73
C GLU A 789 10.86 -4.27 -16.77
N ARG A 790 11.81 -4.20 -17.71
CA ARG A 790 12.73 -3.08 -17.85
C ARG A 790 12.03 -1.83 -18.37
N ALA A 791 11.04 -1.97 -19.25
CA ALA A 791 10.19 -0.87 -19.68
C ALA A 791 9.49 -0.22 -18.48
N ARG A 792 9.01 -1.03 -17.52
CA ARG A 792 8.41 -0.53 -16.29
C ARG A 792 9.42 0.21 -15.41
N ALA A 793 10.60 -0.36 -15.19
CA ALA A 793 11.65 0.30 -14.41
C ALA A 793 12.11 1.62 -15.05
N LEU A 794 12.26 1.67 -16.37
CA LEU A 794 12.60 2.89 -17.09
C LEU A 794 11.47 3.94 -16.99
N ALA A 795 10.22 3.51 -17.05
CA ALA A 795 9.07 4.38 -16.87
C ALA A 795 9.04 5.03 -15.48
N ASP A 796 9.39 4.29 -14.43
CA ASP A 796 9.52 4.83 -13.08
C ASP A 796 10.68 5.84 -12.98
N VAL A 797 11.85 5.50 -13.53
CA VAL A 797 13.05 6.36 -13.47
C VAL A 797 12.91 7.64 -14.29
N TYR A 798 12.32 7.52 -15.47
CA TYR A 798 12.22 8.61 -16.43
C TYR A 798 10.80 9.17 -16.52
N ASN A 799 9.86 8.89 -15.62
CA ASN A 799 8.49 9.40 -15.73
C ASN A 799 7.90 9.22 -17.16
N CYS A 800 7.92 8.00 -17.67
CA CYS A 800 7.36 7.64 -18.98
C CYS A 800 6.13 6.75 -18.79
N ALA A 801 5.14 6.80 -19.68
CA ALA A 801 4.08 5.79 -19.68
C ALA A 801 4.55 4.51 -20.37
N VAL A 802 3.91 3.38 -20.06
CA VAL A 802 4.15 2.08 -20.71
C VAL A 802 2.87 1.57 -21.34
N VAL A 803 2.97 1.05 -22.56
CA VAL A 803 1.92 0.28 -23.23
C VAL A 803 2.47 -1.08 -23.65
N ASN A 804 2.19 -2.11 -22.87
CA ASN A 804 2.66 -3.46 -23.10
C ASN A 804 1.62 -4.30 -23.83
N TRP A 805 1.63 -4.20 -25.16
CA TRP A 805 0.73 -4.96 -26.03
C TRP A 805 0.96 -6.47 -25.94
N TRP A 806 2.19 -6.92 -25.64
CA TRP A 806 2.46 -8.34 -25.41
C TRP A 806 1.70 -8.89 -24.20
N ALA A 807 1.72 -8.17 -23.08
CA ALA A 807 0.97 -8.53 -21.88
C ALA A 807 -0.55 -8.46 -22.09
N MET A 808 -1.04 -7.46 -22.83
CA MET A 808 -2.46 -7.40 -23.25
C MET A 808 -2.87 -8.62 -24.07
N GLY A 809 -1.93 -9.17 -24.83
CA GLY A 809 -2.09 -10.44 -25.54
C GLY A 809 -1.94 -11.69 -24.72
N ARG A 810 -1.92 -11.58 -23.39
CA ARG A 810 -1.71 -12.71 -22.48
C ARG A 810 -0.41 -13.45 -22.82
N ASN A 811 0.58 -12.73 -23.33
CA ASN A 811 1.86 -13.27 -23.78
C ASN A 811 1.72 -14.41 -24.80
N SER A 812 0.64 -14.43 -25.58
CA SER A 812 0.24 -15.58 -26.40
C SER A 812 -0.06 -15.19 -27.84
N TRP A 813 0.78 -15.69 -28.75
CA TRP A 813 0.53 -15.57 -30.18
C TRP A 813 -0.82 -16.18 -30.57
N ALA A 814 -1.16 -17.36 -30.02
CA ALA A 814 -2.40 -18.04 -30.34
C ALA A 814 -3.64 -17.24 -29.91
N TYR A 815 -3.56 -16.54 -28.79
CA TYR A 815 -4.64 -15.64 -28.35
C TYR A 815 -4.85 -14.49 -29.35
N TRP A 816 -3.78 -13.79 -29.76
CA TRP A 816 -3.88 -12.76 -30.79
C TRP A 816 -4.36 -13.31 -32.14
N ASN A 817 -3.95 -14.53 -32.48
CA ASN A 817 -4.41 -15.22 -33.69
C ASN A 817 -5.91 -15.49 -33.66
N SER A 818 -6.45 -15.91 -32.51
CA SER A 818 -7.89 -16.12 -32.33
C SER A 818 -8.71 -14.83 -32.48
N LEU A 819 -8.07 -13.68 -32.29
CA LEU A 819 -8.65 -12.35 -32.48
C LEU A 819 -8.41 -11.78 -33.89
N SER A 820 -7.79 -12.56 -34.78
CA SER A 820 -7.46 -12.15 -36.15
C SER A 820 -6.49 -10.96 -36.22
N TYR A 821 -5.62 -10.80 -35.22
CA TYR A 821 -4.69 -9.66 -35.13
C TYR A 821 -3.39 -9.84 -35.91
N TRP A 822 -3.02 -11.07 -36.30
CA TRP A 822 -1.86 -11.30 -37.16
C TRP A 822 -2.20 -11.09 -38.63
N GLY A 823 -1.24 -10.57 -39.38
CA GLY A 823 -1.37 -10.32 -40.82
C GLY A 823 -1.05 -11.55 -41.67
N THR A 824 -0.91 -11.35 -42.97
CA THR A 824 -0.50 -12.38 -43.93
C THR A 824 0.39 -11.79 -45.01
N SER A 825 1.37 -12.57 -45.49
CA SER A 825 2.16 -12.25 -46.68
C SER A 825 1.36 -12.38 -47.98
N ALA A 826 0.20 -13.07 -47.96
CA ALA A 826 -0.64 -13.26 -49.12
C ALA A 826 -1.51 -12.03 -49.48
N GLY A 827 -1.53 -10.99 -48.64
CA GLY A 827 -2.32 -9.78 -48.86
C GLY A 827 -2.23 -8.78 -47.70
N THR A 828 -2.27 -7.49 -48.00
CA THR A 828 -2.16 -6.44 -46.98
C THR A 828 -3.50 -6.18 -46.28
N GLY A 829 -3.45 -5.96 -44.96
CA GLY A 829 -4.56 -5.62 -44.07
C GLY A 829 -5.41 -6.79 -43.61
N ALA A 830 -5.43 -7.89 -44.36
CA ALA A 830 -6.20 -9.08 -44.03
C ALA A 830 -5.61 -9.81 -42.80
N ALA A 831 -6.49 -10.51 -42.07
CA ALA A 831 -6.06 -11.43 -41.04
C ALA A 831 -5.36 -12.66 -41.61
N GLY A 832 -4.41 -13.20 -40.87
CA GLY A 832 -3.66 -14.39 -41.23
C GLY A 832 -2.90 -14.96 -40.03
N THR A 833 -1.76 -15.60 -40.32
CA THR A 833 -0.95 -16.32 -39.33
C THR A 833 0.52 -15.90 -39.40
N ASP A 834 0.80 -14.64 -39.73
CA ASP A 834 2.18 -14.15 -39.72
C ASP A 834 2.82 -14.29 -38.32
N ALA A 835 4.12 -14.53 -38.31
CA ALA A 835 4.88 -14.78 -37.11
C ALA A 835 5.02 -13.53 -36.21
N VAL A 836 4.91 -12.31 -36.72
CA VAL A 836 5.17 -11.08 -35.94
C VAL A 836 4.45 -9.82 -36.43
N HIS A 837 3.97 -9.79 -37.67
CA HIS A 837 3.35 -8.63 -38.28
C HIS A 837 1.83 -8.68 -38.17
N MET A 838 1.21 -7.50 -38.06
CA MET A 838 -0.20 -7.37 -37.71
C MET A 838 -1.09 -7.22 -38.93
N SER A 839 -2.36 -7.61 -38.78
CA SER A 839 -3.43 -7.20 -39.68
C SER A 839 -3.87 -5.77 -39.37
N ASP A 840 -4.78 -5.21 -40.19
CA ASP A 840 -5.40 -3.91 -39.87
C ASP A 840 -6.14 -3.96 -38.53
N ALA A 841 -6.75 -5.10 -38.17
CA ALA A 841 -7.42 -5.29 -36.89
C ALA A 841 -6.42 -5.29 -35.72
N GLY A 842 -5.25 -5.92 -35.88
CA GLY A 842 -4.19 -5.87 -34.88
C GLY A 842 -3.61 -4.45 -34.70
N PHE A 843 -3.41 -3.71 -35.80
CA PHE A 843 -2.99 -2.31 -35.73
C PHE A 843 -4.03 -1.39 -35.08
N GLN A 844 -5.32 -1.61 -35.37
CA GLN A 844 -6.41 -0.90 -34.71
C GLN A 844 -6.40 -1.15 -33.20
N PHE A 845 -6.26 -2.41 -32.77
CA PHE A 845 -6.16 -2.76 -31.35
C PHE A 845 -4.99 -2.05 -30.66
N MET A 846 -3.80 -2.04 -31.30
CA MET A 846 -2.63 -1.35 -30.75
C MET A 846 -2.87 0.15 -30.55
N ALA A 847 -3.51 0.79 -31.54
CA ALA A 847 -3.90 2.20 -31.46
C ALA A 847 -4.95 2.43 -30.36
N ASP A 848 -5.99 1.61 -30.29
CA ASP A 848 -7.07 1.71 -29.29
C ASP A 848 -6.57 1.53 -27.87
N ALA A 849 -5.56 0.68 -27.65
CA ALA A 849 -4.90 0.54 -26.35
C ALA A 849 -4.08 1.77 -25.95
N THR A 850 -3.66 2.59 -26.92
CA THR A 850 -2.82 3.78 -26.70
C THR A 850 -3.65 5.05 -26.58
N LEU A 851 -4.75 5.15 -27.35
CA LEU A 851 -5.62 6.33 -27.41
C LEU A 851 -6.07 6.87 -26.04
N PRO A 852 -6.48 6.04 -25.05
CA PRO A 852 -6.89 6.54 -23.74
C PRO A 852 -5.84 7.38 -23.03
N LEU A 853 -4.54 7.12 -23.27
CA LEU A 853 -3.44 7.93 -22.72
C LEU A 853 -3.31 9.29 -23.41
N LEU A 854 -3.75 9.38 -24.66
CA LEU A 854 -3.57 10.55 -25.49
C LEU A 854 -4.78 11.48 -25.44
N THR A 855 -5.95 10.93 -25.13
CA THR A 855 -7.22 11.67 -25.08
C THR A 855 -7.66 12.06 -23.67
N SER A 856 -7.04 11.49 -22.63
CA SER A 856 -7.38 11.76 -21.22
C SER A 856 -7.02 13.17 -20.77
#